data_AF-A0A2D2CX29-F1
#
_entry.id   AF-A0A2D2CX29-F1
#
_cell.length_a   1.000
_cell.length_b   1.000
_cell.length_c   1.000
_cell.angle_alpha   90.00
_cell.angle_beta   90.00
_cell.angle_gamma   90.00
#
_symmetry.space_group_name_H-M   'P 1'
#
loop_
_entity.id
_entity.type
_entity.pdbx_description
1 polymer ?
#
loop_
_entity_poly.entity_id
_entity_poly.type
_entity_poly.pdbx_seq_one_letter_code
_entity_poly.pdbx_strand_id
1 'polypeptide(L)'
;MNVLLIGSGGREHAIALTLARSPSLTRLYIAPGNPGMAEVGKIVALDAADHASVARFCAEQDIGLVVVGPEQPLVDGLADVLRTAGVAVFGPSKAAARLEGSKGFVKDLCRAHAIPTADYARFSDKDAALAHVRSHGAPIVVKADGLAAGKGVVVAETLEEAERAVEAMFAGAFGASGAEVVIEEKLEGEELSFFAICDGARALPFASAQDHKRVGESDTGPNTGGMGAYSPAPAATAEVEAQIMSRIVAPTLAAMREMGAPFSGVLFAGLMLTRDGPKLIEFNVRFGDPETQAMLPRLEDDLLELMRAAAAGALPTRRPRFSPRVALTVVLAARGYPGTPLTGTEIRGLERAGALEGVVVTHAGTRRDGARLLAAGGRVLNVTALADTVSEAQRRAYAGVDAIDWPEGFCRRDIGWRAAARERAGADKITPALAGVPETMLWTLHNRAGEAMRSDGVLKDAKTLEIYRALDYDYEGAFGPATPSHAARAAFFDEELRGFLATHPDGVIVNLGEGLETHRYRVGGADALWITVDLPESIAIRERFIAPDDHHLHIAMSALDRRWFDAVPPGRPVYITAQGLLMYLPPQEVASLIADMAQRFPGASFCFDHVPRWLSKQTLEGYKPGPNFTVPHMPWGLNRSEIAPALRDWAGIEQVETFDYRLYRGWRGLIFGWLSQLPFARERLPAITRAAFL
;
A
#
# COMPACT_ATOMS: atom_id res chain seq x y z
N MET A 1 -37.17 4.45 10.91
CA MET A 1 -37.09 5.70 10.13
C MET A 1 -37.31 5.39 8.65
N ASN A 2 -38.03 6.25 7.93
CA ASN A 2 -38.15 6.13 6.47
C ASN A 2 -36.94 6.79 5.79
N VAL A 3 -36.41 6.14 4.75
CA VAL A 3 -35.22 6.58 4.02
C VAL A 3 -35.54 6.71 2.54
N LEU A 4 -35.06 7.77 1.91
CA LEU A 4 -35.08 7.93 0.45
C LEU A 4 -33.65 7.82 -0.09
N LEU A 5 -33.41 6.84 -0.96
CA LEU A 5 -32.18 6.67 -1.70
C LEU A 5 -32.33 7.22 -3.12
N ILE A 6 -31.47 8.17 -3.48
CA ILE A 6 -31.43 8.76 -4.83
C ILE A 6 -30.36 8.04 -5.68
N GLY A 7 -30.77 7.54 -6.83
CA GLY A 7 -29.94 6.92 -7.87
C GLY A 7 -30.50 5.59 -8.38
N SER A 8 -29.77 4.98 -9.31
CA SER A 8 -30.23 3.81 -10.08
C SER A 8 -29.11 2.85 -10.50
N GLY A 9 -27.88 3.09 -10.05
CA GLY A 9 -26.70 2.31 -10.41
C GLY A 9 -26.44 1.11 -9.49
N GLY A 10 -25.29 0.47 -9.72
CA GLY A 10 -24.83 -0.65 -8.92
C GLY A 10 -24.48 -0.25 -7.49
N ARG A 11 -23.87 0.92 -7.34
CA ARG A 11 -23.61 1.55 -6.04
C ARG A 11 -24.87 1.70 -5.21
N GLU A 12 -25.93 2.27 -5.78
CA GLU A 12 -27.19 2.44 -5.05
C GLU A 12 -27.83 1.10 -4.70
N HIS A 13 -27.73 0.09 -5.56
CA HIS A 13 -28.21 -1.24 -5.21
C HIS A 13 -27.42 -1.83 -4.01
N ALA A 14 -26.08 -1.72 -4.00
CA ALA A 14 -25.29 -2.15 -2.85
C ALA A 14 -25.63 -1.37 -1.57
N ILE A 15 -25.87 -0.06 -1.67
CA ILE A 15 -26.35 0.75 -0.55
C ILE A 15 -27.73 0.26 -0.08
N ALA A 16 -28.68 0.03 -0.99
CA ALA A 16 -30.03 -0.44 -0.67
C ALA A 16 -30.02 -1.80 0.06
N LEU A 17 -29.23 -2.76 -0.45
CA LEU A 17 -29.03 -4.07 0.19
C LEU A 17 -28.47 -3.95 1.61
N THR A 18 -27.61 -2.95 1.85
CA THR A 18 -26.97 -2.75 3.15
C THR A 18 -27.87 -1.99 4.11
N LEU A 19 -28.60 -0.97 3.64
CA LEU A 19 -29.61 -0.25 4.42
C LEU A 19 -30.75 -1.17 4.86
N ALA A 20 -31.16 -2.12 4.02
CA ALA A 20 -32.21 -3.09 4.32
C ALA A 20 -31.88 -4.01 5.51
N ARG A 21 -30.61 -4.09 5.91
CA ARG A 21 -30.16 -4.86 7.09
C ARG A 21 -30.35 -4.08 8.41
N SER A 22 -30.59 -2.77 8.34
CA SER A 22 -30.67 -1.93 9.53
C SER A 22 -31.97 -2.21 10.30
N PRO A 23 -31.90 -2.50 11.62
CA PRO A 23 -33.09 -2.59 12.46
C PRO A 23 -33.82 -1.24 12.63
N SER A 24 -33.15 -0.12 12.35
CA SER A 24 -33.72 1.23 12.41
C SER A 24 -34.50 1.61 11.14
N LEU A 25 -34.44 0.81 10.07
CA LEU A 25 -35.16 1.08 8.83
C LEU A 25 -36.64 0.71 8.95
N THR A 26 -37.53 1.65 8.61
CA THR A 26 -38.99 1.42 8.57
C THR A 26 -39.46 1.20 7.13
N ARG A 27 -39.08 2.08 6.21
CA ARG A 27 -39.34 1.95 4.77
C ARG A 27 -38.16 2.53 3.99
N LEU A 28 -37.74 1.81 2.95
CA LEU A 28 -36.77 2.30 1.98
C LEU A 28 -37.51 2.68 0.69
N TYR A 29 -37.42 3.94 0.30
CA TYR A 29 -37.86 4.45 -1.00
C TYR A 29 -36.63 4.67 -1.88
N ILE A 30 -36.76 4.39 -3.18
CA ILE A 30 -35.63 4.45 -4.12
C ILE A 30 -36.07 5.17 -5.39
N ALA A 31 -35.33 6.21 -5.78
CA ALA A 31 -35.69 7.10 -6.88
C ALA A 31 -34.52 7.36 -7.84
N PRO A 32 -34.64 7.04 -9.15
CA PRO A 32 -35.67 6.21 -9.77
C PRO A 32 -35.43 4.71 -9.54
N GLY A 33 -34.29 4.31 -8.97
CA GLY A 33 -33.93 2.91 -8.73
C GLY A 33 -33.72 2.10 -10.01
N ASN A 34 -33.56 0.80 -9.84
CA ASN A 34 -33.54 -0.18 -10.93
C ASN A 34 -34.26 -1.47 -10.47
N PRO A 35 -34.62 -2.39 -11.39
CA PRO A 35 -35.44 -3.54 -11.05
C PRO A 35 -34.92 -4.45 -9.95
N GLY A 36 -33.59 -4.51 -9.76
CA GLY A 36 -32.99 -5.34 -8.72
C GLY A 36 -33.25 -4.79 -7.31
N MET A 37 -33.39 -3.47 -7.17
CA MET A 37 -33.63 -2.85 -5.86
C MET A 37 -35.07 -3.01 -5.36
N ALA A 38 -36.00 -3.46 -6.22
CA ALA A 38 -37.41 -3.66 -5.86
C ALA A 38 -37.60 -4.73 -4.76
N GLU A 39 -36.63 -5.61 -4.56
CA GLU A 39 -36.65 -6.66 -3.54
C GLU A 39 -36.42 -6.10 -2.13
N VAL A 40 -35.78 -4.94 -2.01
CA VAL A 40 -35.37 -4.35 -0.73
C VAL A 40 -35.96 -2.97 -0.46
N GLY A 41 -36.60 -2.34 -1.44
CA GLY A 41 -37.21 -1.03 -1.28
C GLY A 41 -38.29 -0.74 -2.32
N LYS A 42 -39.13 0.26 -2.03
CA LYS A 42 -40.16 0.74 -2.94
C LYS A 42 -39.54 1.68 -3.97
N ILE A 43 -39.52 1.23 -5.22
CA ILE A 43 -39.16 2.10 -6.35
C ILE A 43 -40.25 3.15 -6.55
N VAL A 44 -39.85 4.41 -6.69
CA VAL A 44 -40.76 5.54 -6.95
C VAL A 44 -40.31 6.32 -8.16
N ALA A 45 -41.29 6.77 -8.95
CA ALA A 45 -41.05 7.67 -10.07
C ALA A 45 -40.86 9.09 -9.53
N LEU A 46 -39.60 9.46 -9.31
CA LEU A 46 -39.21 10.76 -8.79
C LEU A 46 -37.91 11.19 -9.49
N ASP A 47 -37.95 12.35 -10.13
CA ASP A 47 -36.79 12.93 -10.79
C ASP A 47 -35.94 13.69 -9.76
N ALA A 48 -34.67 13.31 -9.63
CA ALA A 48 -33.73 13.93 -8.71
C ALA A 48 -33.37 15.37 -9.11
N ALA A 49 -33.58 15.76 -10.37
CA ALA A 49 -33.36 17.13 -10.84
C ALA A 49 -34.50 18.08 -10.42
N ASP A 50 -35.70 17.56 -10.14
CA ASP A 50 -36.80 18.34 -9.60
C ASP A 50 -36.74 18.38 -8.07
N HIS A 51 -35.85 19.23 -7.54
CA HIS A 51 -35.62 19.36 -6.11
C HIS A 51 -36.89 19.69 -5.31
N ALA A 52 -37.83 20.44 -5.90
CA ALA A 52 -39.09 20.78 -5.26
C ALA A 52 -39.99 19.55 -5.10
N SER A 53 -40.09 18.72 -6.14
CA SER A 53 -40.80 17.45 -6.05
C SER A 53 -40.15 16.49 -5.05
N VAL A 54 -38.81 16.43 -4.98
CA VAL A 54 -38.11 15.61 -3.98
C VAL A 54 -38.41 16.07 -2.56
N ALA A 55 -38.36 17.39 -2.29
CA ALA A 55 -38.68 17.95 -0.97
C ALA A 55 -40.15 17.67 -0.57
N ARG A 56 -41.10 17.83 -1.50
CA ARG A 56 -42.51 17.51 -1.27
C ARG A 56 -42.70 16.02 -0.95
N PHE A 57 -42.06 15.14 -1.72
CA PHE A 57 -42.10 13.70 -1.47
C PHE A 57 -41.56 13.36 -0.08
N CYS A 58 -40.48 14.02 0.35
CA CYS A 58 -39.92 13.83 1.68
C CYS A 58 -40.91 14.19 2.79
N ALA A 59 -41.64 15.28 2.64
CA ALA A 59 -42.68 15.68 3.58
C ALA A 59 -43.88 14.70 3.57
N GLU A 60 -44.35 14.30 2.39
CA GLU A 60 -45.51 13.40 2.24
C GLU A 60 -45.26 11.98 2.77
N GLN A 61 -44.02 11.49 2.66
CA GLN A 61 -43.65 10.14 3.10
C GLN A 61 -42.92 10.10 4.45
N ASP A 62 -42.83 11.24 5.15
CA ASP A 62 -42.14 11.37 6.43
C ASP A 62 -40.70 10.81 6.36
N ILE A 63 -39.94 11.27 5.37
CA ILE A 63 -38.56 10.81 5.15
C ILE A 63 -37.65 11.44 6.21
N GLY A 64 -37.04 10.58 7.04
CA GLY A 64 -36.12 11.01 8.09
C GLY A 64 -34.67 11.12 7.63
N LEU A 65 -34.30 10.50 6.50
CA LEU A 65 -32.97 10.63 5.91
C LEU A 65 -33.04 10.46 4.39
N VAL A 66 -32.41 11.36 3.66
CA VAL A 66 -32.12 11.23 2.23
C VAL A 66 -30.66 10.83 2.04
N VAL A 67 -30.41 9.78 1.27
CA VAL A 67 -29.07 9.33 0.88
C VAL A 67 -28.90 9.58 -0.61
N VAL A 68 -27.93 10.40 -0.98
CA VAL A 68 -27.69 10.74 -2.40
C VAL A 68 -26.53 9.89 -2.92
N GLY A 69 -26.83 9.01 -3.88
CA GLY A 69 -25.85 8.15 -4.52
C GLY A 69 -25.00 8.86 -5.58
N PRO A 70 -25.60 9.45 -6.64
CA PRO A 70 -24.87 10.10 -7.72
C PRO A 70 -24.43 11.52 -7.39
N GLU A 71 -23.41 11.97 -8.11
CA GLU A 71 -22.77 13.27 -7.95
C GLU A 71 -23.65 14.44 -8.46
N GLN A 72 -24.41 14.23 -9.54
CA GLN A 72 -25.12 15.31 -10.22
C GLN A 72 -26.13 16.04 -9.30
N PRO A 73 -27.02 15.35 -8.55
CA PRO A 73 -27.93 16.04 -7.63
C PRO A 73 -27.21 16.80 -6.50
N LEU A 74 -26.01 16.38 -6.12
CA LEU A 74 -25.20 17.09 -5.11
C LEU A 74 -24.65 18.40 -5.67
N VAL A 75 -24.10 18.36 -6.89
CA VAL A 75 -23.60 19.53 -7.60
C VAL A 75 -24.72 20.53 -7.93
N ASP A 76 -25.92 20.02 -8.22
CA ASP A 76 -27.07 20.88 -8.50
C ASP A 76 -27.65 21.53 -7.23
N GLY A 77 -27.39 20.96 -6.05
CA GLY A 77 -27.74 21.52 -4.74
C GLY A 77 -28.96 20.92 -4.07
N LEU A 78 -29.31 19.66 -4.40
CA LEU A 78 -30.43 18.96 -3.78
C LEU A 78 -30.31 18.92 -2.25
N ALA A 79 -29.09 18.69 -1.74
CA ALA A 79 -28.85 18.60 -0.31
C ALA A 79 -29.15 19.91 0.44
N ASP A 80 -28.91 21.07 -0.19
CA ASP A 80 -29.17 22.38 0.41
C ASP A 80 -30.67 22.66 0.49
N VAL A 81 -31.41 22.33 -0.58
CA VAL A 81 -32.88 22.44 -0.63
C VAL A 81 -33.51 21.59 0.46
N LEU A 82 -33.09 20.33 0.59
CA LEU A 82 -33.64 19.40 1.58
C LEU A 82 -33.31 19.81 3.02
N ARG A 83 -32.08 20.26 3.29
CA ARG A 83 -31.72 20.78 4.63
C ARG A 83 -32.53 22.02 4.99
N THR A 84 -32.77 22.92 4.04
CA THR A 84 -33.63 24.10 4.23
C THR A 84 -35.08 23.69 4.56
N ALA A 85 -35.54 22.57 3.99
CA ALA A 85 -36.84 21.97 4.30
C ALA A 85 -36.85 21.13 5.59
N GLY A 86 -35.75 21.10 6.36
CA GLY A 86 -35.66 20.36 7.62
C GLY A 86 -35.43 18.85 7.47
N VAL A 87 -35.06 18.38 6.27
CA VAL A 87 -34.80 16.96 5.99
C VAL A 87 -33.30 16.67 6.15
N ALA A 88 -32.94 15.63 6.89
CA ALA A 88 -31.56 15.22 7.02
C ALA A 88 -31.04 14.61 5.71
N VAL A 89 -29.81 14.98 5.32
CA VAL A 89 -29.19 14.52 4.08
C VAL A 89 -27.80 13.99 4.33
N PHE A 90 -27.56 12.75 3.88
CA PHE A 90 -26.23 12.19 3.74
C PHE A 90 -25.69 12.53 2.34
N GLY A 91 -24.91 13.60 2.28
CA GLY A 91 -24.30 14.15 1.06
C GLY A 91 -23.89 15.61 1.24
N PRO A 92 -22.87 16.12 0.55
CA PRO A 92 -22.36 17.48 0.72
C PRO A 92 -23.37 18.55 0.29
N SER A 93 -23.17 19.80 0.73
CA SER A 93 -23.81 20.97 0.13
C SER A 93 -23.31 21.20 -1.31
N LYS A 94 -23.99 22.04 -2.09
CA LYS A 94 -23.52 22.46 -3.42
C LYS A 94 -22.11 23.06 -3.37
N ALA A 95 -21.87 23.89 -2.36
CA ALA A 95 -20.56 24.51 -2.15
C ALA A 95 -19.48 23.46 -1.87
N ALA A 96 -19.79 22.44 -1.05
CA ALA A 96 -18.88 21.36 -0.74
C ALA A 96 -18.70 20.35 -1.89
N ALA A 97 -19.72 20.17 -2.73
CA ALA A 97 -19.71 19.30 -3.90
C ALA A 97 -18.75 19.78 -5.01
N ARG A 98 -18.25 21.03 -4.92
CA ARG A 98 -17.17 21.53 -5.79
C ARG A 98 -15.90 20.68 -5.74
N LEU A 99 -15.68 19.92 -4.66
CA LEU A 99 -14.57 18.98 -4.56
C LEU A 99 -14.61 17.86 -5.64
N GLU A 100 -15.78 17.54 -6.21
CA GLU A 100 -15.86 16.66 -7.41
C GLU A 100 -16.24 17.47 -8.65
N GLY A 101 -17.08 18.50 -8.49
CA GLY A 101 -17.62 19.30 -9.59
C GLY A 101 -16.60 20.23 -10.28
N SER A 102 -15.44 20.51 -9.68
CA SER A 102 -14.36 21.26 -10.34
C SER A 102 -12.99 20.74 -9.90
N LYS A 103 -12.27 20.13 -10.84
CA LYS A 103 -10.89 19.68 -10.66
C LYS A 103 -9.96 20.87 -10.43
N GLY A 104 -10.20 21.98 -11.13
CA GLY A 104 -9.46 23.22 -10.91
C GLY A 104 -9.56 23.72 -9.47
N PHE A 105 -10.77 23.71 -8.89
CA PHE A 105 -10.98 24.08 -7.48
C PHE A 105 -10.21 23.18 -6.51
N VAL A 106 -10.26 21.86 -6.69
CA VAL A 106 -9.51 20.91 -5.84
C VAL A 106 -8.02 21.20 -5.90
N LYS A 107 -7.49 21.47 -7.08
CA LYS A 107 -6.07 21.73 -7.25
C LYS A 107 -5.63 23.05 -6.60
N ASP A 108 -6.43 24.11 -6.74
CA ASP A 108 -6.20 25.39 -6.07
C ASP A 108 -6.25 25.22 -4.54
N LEU A 109 -7.21 24.44 -4.03
CA LEU A 109 -7.32 24.06 -2.61
C LEU A 109 -6.06 23.30 -2.15
N CYS A 110 -5.61 22.32 -2.92
CA CYS A 110 -4.44 21.52 -2.57
C CYS A 110 -3.18 22.37 -2.48
N ARG A 111 -2.99 23.30 -3.43
CA ARG A 111 -1.86 24.24 -3.42
C ARG A 111 -1.92 25.17 -2.22
N ALA A 112 -3.09 25.76 -1.93
CA ALA A 112 -3.25 26.71 -0.82
C ALA A 112 -3.05 26.08 0.57
N HIS A 113 -3.36 24.79 0.71
CA HIS A 113 -3.31 24.07 1.99
C HIS A 113 -2.22 22.98 2.05
N ALA A 114 -1.27 23.00 1.11
CA ALA A 114 -0.15 22.04 1.02
C ALA A 114 -0.59 20.56 1.07
N ILE A 115 -1.73 20.24 0.45
CA ILE A 115 -2.22 18.86 0.32
C ILE A 115 -1.44 18.18 -0.82
N PRO A 116 -0.79 17.02 -0.60
CA PRO A 116 -0.02 16.34 -1.63
C PRO A 116 -0.89 15.96 -2.84
N THR A 117 -0.56 16.45 -4.02
CA THR A 117 -1.21 16.12 -5.30
C THR A 117 -0.21 16.25 -6.44
N ALA A 118 -0.62 15.89 -7.65
CA ALA A 118 0.15 16.15 -8.87
C ALA A 118 0.26 17.67 -9.13
N ASP A 119 1.47 18.13 -9.46
CA ASP A 119 1.68 19.46 -10.05
C ASP A 119 0.73 19.69 -11.23
N TYR A 120 0.21 20.91 -11.35
CA TYR A 120 -0.83 21.23 -12.33
C TYR A 120 -0.80 22.68 -12.81
N ALA A 121 -1.38 22.88 -13.99
CA ALA A 121 -1.78 24.18 -14.52
C ALA A 121 -3.19 24.11 -15.14
N ARG A 122 -3.88 25.25 -15.17
CA ARG A 122 -5.24 25.41 -15.70
C ARG A 122 -5.22 26.32 -16.92
N PHE A 123 -6.03 25.98 -17.92
CA PHE A 123 -6.14 26.75 -19.15
C PHE A 123 -7.59 26.86 -19.59
N SER A 124 -8.03 28.08 -19.86
CA SER A 124 -9.29 28.41 -20.55
C SER A 124 -9.07 28.80 -22.02
N ASP A 125 -7.80 28.84 -22.45
CA ASP A 125 -7.39 29.13 -23.82
C ASP A 125 -6.62 27.95 -24.40
N LYS A 126 -7.03 27.52 -25.60
CA LYS A 126 -6.48 26.35 -26.27
C LYS A 126 -5.01 26.53 -26.64
N ASP A 127 -4.64 27.70 -27.15
CA ASP A 127 -3.28 27.94 -27.65
C ASP A 127 -2.29 28.03 -26.49
N ALA A 128 -2.70 28.60 -25.36
CA ALA A 128 -1.95 28.57 -24.11
C ALA A 128 -1.76 27.14 -23.56
N ALA A 129 -2.82 26.31 -23.60
CA ALA A 129 -2.74 24.90 -23.19
C ALA A 129 -1.76 24.11 -24.09
N LEU A 130 -1.82 24.32 -25.42
CA LEU A 130 -0.92 23.71 -26.39
C LEU A 130 0.54 24.16 -26.17
N ALA A 131 0.77 25.44 -25.92
CA ALA A 131 2.10 25.95 -25.59
C ALA A 131 2.64 25.32 -24.29
N HIS A 132 1.79 25.13 -23.29
CA HIS A 132 2.17 24.49 -22.05
C HIS A 132 2.58 23.02 -22.24
N VAL A 133 1.78 22.19 -22.92
CA VAL A 133 2.17 20.79 -23.19
C VAL A 133 3.44 20.69 -24.02
N ARG A 134 3.65 21.57 -25.01
CA ARG A 134 4.90 21.63 -25.81
C ARG A 134 6.12 21.95 -24.98
N SER A 135 5.98 22.83 -23.99
CA SER A 135 7.07 23.21 -23.10
C SER A 135 7.41 22.14 -22.06
N HIS A 136 6.40 21.42 -21.54
CA HIS A 136 6.57 20.41 -20.50
C HIS A 136 6.99 19.04 -21.06
N GLY A 137 6.52 18.69 -22.25
CA GLY A 137 6.71 17.38 -22.84
C GLY A 137 5.75 16.33 -22.30
N ALA A 138 6.09 15.06 -22.55
CA ALA A 138 5.32 13.88 -22.15
C ALA A 138 6.21 12.90 -21.37
N PRO A 139 5.66 12.02 -20.51
CA PRO A 139 4.24 11.76 -20.31
C PRO A 139 3.53 12.83 -19.45
N ILE A 140 2.29 13.15 -19.79
CA ILE A 140 1.50 14.20 -19.14
C ILE A 140 0.01 13.82 -19.09
N VAL A 141 -0.73 14.33 -18.11
CA VAL A 141 -2.17 14.05 -17.98
C VAL A 141 -2.98 15.27 -18.34
N VAL A 142 -3.92 15.13 -19.28
CA VAL A 142 -4.86 16.17 -19.68
C VAL A 142 -6.25 15.80 -19.18
N LYS A 143 -6.89 16.69 -18.43
CA LYS A 143 -8.22 16.47 -17.83
C LYS A 143 -9.17 17.62 -18.19
N ALA A 144 -10.41 17.28 -18.49
CA ALA A 144 -11.50 18.25 -18.62
C ALA A 144 -11.95 18.74 -17.22
N ASP A 145 -12.16 20.04 -17.04
CA ASP A 145 -12.69 20.57 -15.77
C ASP A 145 -14.21 20.40 -15.69
N GLY A 146 -14.69 19.76 -14.61
CA GLY A 146 -16.09 19.40 -14.44
C GLY A 146 -16.40 17.91 -14.54
N LEU A 147 -17.70 17.60 -14.55
CA LEU A 147 -18.20 16.23 -14.57
C LEU A 147 -18.11 15.65 -15.99
N ALA A 148 -17.34 14.57 -16.12
CA ALA A 148 -17.13 13.87 -17.39
C ALA A 148 -17.31 12.34 -17.25
N ALA A 149 -17.98 11.88 -16.18
CA ALA A 149 -18.25 10.47 -15.89
C ALA A 149 -17.02 9.54 -16.03
N GLY A 150 -15.85 10.01 -15.58
CA GLY A 150 -14.57 9.30 -15.68
C GLY A 150 -13.94 9.22 -17.09
N LYS A 151 -14.58 9.80 -18.13
CA LYS A 151 -14.10 9.76 -19.52
C LYS A 151 -13.23 10.95 -19.93
N GLY A 152 -13.30 12.04 -19.17
CA GLY A 152 -12.58 13.29 -19.46
C GLY A 152 -11.12 13.31 -18.98
N VAL A 153 -10.44 12.17 -18.92
CA VAL A 153 -9.03 12.05 -18.46
C VAL A 153 -8.23 11.28 -19.50
N VAL A 154 -7.20 11.92 -20.05
CA VAL A 154 -6.26 11.32 -21.01
C VAL A 154 -4.87 11.34 -20.40
N VAL A 155 -4.25 10.16 -20.27
CA VAL A 155 -2.84 10.01 -19.95
C VAL A 155 -2.11 9.92 -21.29
N ALA A 156 -1.41 10.98 -21.66
CA ALA A 156 -0.69 11.08 -22.92
C ALA A 156 0.76 10.63 -22.71
N GLU A 157 1.18 9.60 -23.43
CA GLU A 157 2.55 9.08 -23.39
C GLU A 157 3.46 9.82 -24.38
N THR A 158 2.87 10.47 -25.39
CA THR A 158 3.59 11.35 -26.34
C THR A 158 3.03 12.77 -26.38
N LEU A 159 3.83 13.71 -26.88
CA LEU A 159 3.39 15.10 -27.04
C LEU A 159 2.20 15.21 -27.99
N GLU A 160 2.19 14.45 -29.09
CA GLU A 160 1.11 14.47 -30.07
C GLU A 160 -0.20 13.94 -29.48
N GLU A 161 -0.13 12.96 -28.56
CA GLU A 161 -1.30 12.52 -27.79
C GLU A 161 -1.83 13.62 -26.88
N ALA A 162 -0.95 14.37 -26.22
CA ALA A 162 -1.33 15.46 -25.34
C ALA A 162 -1.99 16.61 -26.13
N GLU A 163 -1.43 16.99 -27.28
CA GLU A 163 -2.00 18.02 -28.16
C GLU A 163 -3.39 17.62 -28.66
N ARG A 164 -3.56 16.37 -29.13
CA ARG A 164 -4.87 15.86 -29.55
C ARG A 164 -5.89 15.87 -28.41
N ALA A 165 -5.46 15.54 -27.19
CA ALA A 165 -6.34 15.55 -26.02
C ALA A 165 -6.82 16.98 -25.71
N VAL A 166 -5.93 17.97 -25.75
CA VAL A 166 -6.27 19.39 -25.57
C VAL A 166 -7.25 19.85 -26.65
N GLU A 167 -6.97 19.56 -27.93
CA GLU A 167 -7.85 19.93 -29.03
C GLU A 167 -9.25 19.32 -28.90
N ALA A 168 -9.34 18.03 -28.57
CA ALA A 168 -10.61 17.33 -28.40
C ALA A 168 -11.45 17.92 -27.25
N MET A 169 -10.81 18.30 -26.14
CA MET A 169 -11.51 18.91 -25.00
C MET A 169 -12.08 20.28 -25.35
N PHE A 170 -11.29 21.16 -25.98
CA PHE A 170 -11.75 22.48 -26.41
C PHE A 170 -12.74 22.43 -27.59
N ALA A 171 -12.75 21.36 -28.38
CA ALA A 171 -13.76 21.12 -29.41
C ALA A 171 -15.13 20.67 -28.85
N GLY A 172 -15.27 20.53 -27.53
CA GLY A 172 -16.54 20.23 -26.87
C GLY A 172 -16.88 18.74 -26.79
N ALA A 173 -15.89 17.83 -26.90
CA ALA A 173 -16.11 16.39 -26.81
C ALA A 173 -16.77 15.94 -25.48
N PHE A 174 -16.75 16.79 -24.45
CA PHE A 174 -17.32 16.54 -23.12
C PHE A 174 -18.39 17.56 -22.72
N GLY A 175 -19.02 18.25 -23.68
CA GLY A 175 -20.04 19.25 -23.42
C GLY A 175 -19.50 20.49 -22.70
N ALA A 176 -20.29 21.07 -21.79
CA ALA A 176 -19.91 22.28 -21.04
C ALA A 176 -18.65 22.08 -20.16
N SER A 177 -18.31 20.84 -19.79
CA SER A 177 -17.11 20.48 -19.02
C SER A 177 -15.80 20.61 -19.83
N GLY A 178 -15.85 20.97 -21.13
CA GLY A 178 -14.67 21.16 -21.98
C GLY A 178 -14.16 22.61 -22.08
N ALA A 179 -14.77 23.56 -21.37
CA ALA A 179 -14.43 24.98 -21.47
C ALA A 179 -13.08 25.34 -20.81
N GLU A 180 -12.64 24.52 -19.85
CA GLU A 180 -11.32 24.62 -19.23
C GLU A 180 -10.68 23.22 -19.14
N VAL A 181 -9.34 23.19 -19.24
CA VAL A 181 -8.55 21.98 -19.07
C VAL A 181 -7.57 22.13 -17.91
N VAL A 182 -7.38 21.04 -17.18
CA VAL A 182 -6.34 20.88 -16.16
C VAL A 182 -5.27 19.96 -16.74
N ILE A 183 -4.03 20.44 -16.79
CA ILE A 183 -2.88 19.66 -17.23
C ILE A 183 -2.02 19.35 -16.00
N GLU A 184 -1.68 18.08 -15.80
CA GLU A 184 -1.01 17.58 -14.60
C GLU A 184 0.22 16.73 -14.92
N GLU A 185 1.18 16.70 -13.99
CA GLU A 185 2.25 15.69 -14.00
C GLU A 185 1.64 14.26 -13.97
N LYS A 186 2.28 13.32 -14.67
CA LYS A 186 1.94 11.90 -14.53
C LYS A 186 2.51 11.39 -13.21
N LEU A 187 1.62 10.98 -12.30
CA LEU A 187 2.03 10.29 -11.08
C LEU A 187 2.30 8.81 -11.37
N GLU A 188 3.36 8.28 -10.78
CA GLU A 188 3.72 6.87 -10.86
C GLU A 188 3.62 6.21 -9.49
N GLY A 189 3.01 5.02 -9.46
CA GLY A 189 2.77 4.30 -8.24
C GLY A 189 1.64 3.28 -8.34
N GLU A 190 1.14 2.88 -7.19
CA GLU A 190 -0.04 2.03 -7.08
C GLU A 190 -1.30 2.87 -6.80
N GLU A 191 -2.35 2.67 -7.60
CA GLU A 191 -3.64 3.32 -7.36
C GLU A 191 -4.34 2.77 -6.12
N LEU A 192 -4.95 3.67 -5.36
CA LEU A 192 -5.71 3.38 -4.16
C LEU A 192 -6.96 4.25 -4.08
N SER A 193 -8.13 3.63 -3.91
CA SER A 193 -9.37 4.32 -3.54
C SER A 193 -9.53 4.30 -2.02
N PHE A 194 -9.56 5.47 -1.38
CA PHE A 194 -9.73 5.61 0.07
C PHE A 194 -11.00 6.39 0.40
N PHE A 195 -11.78 5.88 1.36
CA PHE A 195 -13.08 6.43 1.73
C PHE A 195 -13.09 6.86 3.20
N ALA A 196 -13.61 8.05 3.45
CA ALA A 196 -13.88 8.56 4.79
C ALA A 196 -15.32 9.08 4.89
N ILE A 197 -16.03 8.74 5.97
CA ILE A 197 -17.33 9.35 6.30
C ILE A 197 -17.08 10.63 7.08
N CYS A 198 -17.69 11.72 6.67
CA CYS A 198 -17.50 13.05 7.23
C CYS A 198 -18.82 13.62 7.76
N ASP A 199 -18.75 14.35 8.87
CA ASP A 199 -19.91 14.96 9.56
C ASP A 199 -19.89 16.50 9.54
N GLY A 200 -19.05 17.09 8.68
CA GLY A 200 -18.79 18.53 8.62
C GLY A 200 -17.59 18.97 9.46
N ALA A 201 -17.35 18.35 10.61
CA ALA A 201 -16.26 18.73 11.52
C ALA A 201 -15.12 17.70 11.54
N ARG A 202 -15.45 16.41 11.44
CA ARG A 202 -14.52 15.29 11.53
C ARG A 202 -14.72 14.33 10.36
N ALA A 203 -13.69 13.55 10.11
CA ALA A 203 -13.72 12.40 9.22
C ALA A 203 -13.39 11.12 9.98
N LEU A 204 -14.11 10.06 9.63
CA LEU A 204 -13.89 8.70 10.09
C LEU A 204 -13.41 7.86 8.91
N PRO A 205 -12.20 7.25 8.98
CA PRO A 205 -11.77 6.25 8.01
C PRO A 205 -12.85 5.17 7.86
N PHE A 206 -13.27 4.92 6.62
CA PHE A 206 -14.33 3.98 6.32
C PHE A 206 -13.77 2.69 5.74
N ALA A 207 -13.20 2.75 4.53
CA ALA A 207 -12.66 1.59 3.86
C ALA A 207 -11.69 1.99 2.74
N SER A 208 -10.95 1.00 2.26
CA SER A 208 -10.07 1.09 1.10
C SER A 208 -10.51 0.10 0.02
N ALA A 209 -10.33 0.45 -1.24
CA ALA A 209 -10.51 -0.44 -2.38
C ALA A 209 -9.47 -0.14 -3.47
N GLN A 210 -9.34 -1.05 -4.43
CA GLN A 210 -8.64 -0.78 -5.68
C GLN A 210 -9.59 -1.07 -6.83
N ASP A 211 -9.82 -0.05 -7.67
CA ASP A 211 -10.63 -0.11 -8.89
C ASP A 211 -9.77 -0.46 -10.11
N HIS A 212 -10.41 -1.00 -11.14
CA HIS A 212 -9.82 -1.34 -12.43
C HIS A 212 -10.52 -0.50 -13.50
N LYS A 213 -9.99 0.70 -13.78
CA LYS A 213 -10.64 1.70 -14.66
C LYS A 213 -10.62 1.33 -16.13
N ARG A 214 -9.58 0.67 -16.61
CA ARG A 214 -9.39 0.35 -18.03
C ARG A 214 -10.36 -0.74 -18.48
N VAL A 215 -10.92 -0.60 -19.67
CA VAL A 215 -11.95 -1.52 -20.21
C VAL A 215 -11.39 -2.92 -20.49
N GLY A 216 -10.13 -3.00 -20.92
CA GLY A 216 -9.45 -4.23 -21.30
C GLY A 216 -8.58 -4.80 -20.18
N GLU A 217 -8.26 -6.08 -20.31
CA GLU A 217 -7.36 -6.80 -19.43
C GLU A 217 -5.93 -6.22 -19.51
N SER A 218 -5.14 -6.46 -18.47
CA SER A 218 -3.79 -5.88 -18.31
C SER A 218 -3.78 -4.35 -18.43
N ASP A 219 -4.87 -3.73 -18.00
CA ASP A 219 -5.07 -2.28 -17.99
C ASP A 219 -4.98 -1.61 -19.38
N THR A 220 -5.51 -2.29 -20.39
CA THR A 220 -5.53 -1.83 -21.79
C THR A 220 -6.84 -1.12 -22.19
N GLY A 221 -6.80 -0.34 -23.29
CA GLY A 221 -7.97 0.34 -23.83
C GLY A 221 -8.36 1.62 -23.07
N PRO A 222 -9.50 2.27 -23.42
CA PRO A 222 -9.92 3.53 -22.78
C PRO A 222 -10.27 3.39 -21.29
N ASN A 223 -10.20 4.51 -20.57
CA ASN A 223 -10.74 4.63 -19.21
C ASN A 223 -12.26 4.49 -19.20
N THR A 224 -12.78 3.94 -18.11
CA THR A 224 -14.20 3.72 -17.86
C THR A 224 -14.58 4.25 -16.47
N GLY A 225 -15.84 4.04 -16.06
CA GLY A 225 -16.24 4.30 -14.68
C GLY A 225 -15.71 3.27 -13.67
N GLY A 226 -15.05 2.19 -14.14
CA GLY A 226 -14.57 1.06 -13.34
C GLY A 226 -15.19 -0.26 -13.81
N MET A 227 -14.35 -1.24 -14.14
CA MET A 227 -14.72 -2.59 -14.62
C MET A 227 -14.70 -3.65 -13.51
N GLY A 228 -14.26 -3.28 -12.31
CA GLY A 228 -14.25 -4.13 -11.14
C GLY A 228 -13.41 -3.54 -10.02
N ALA A 229 -13.67 -3.98 -8.80
CA ALA A 229 -12.94 -3.52 -7.62
C ALA A 229 -12.79 -4.63 -6.59
N TYR A 230 -11.84 -4.50 -5.69
CA TYR A 230 -11.75 -5.37 -4.52
C TYR A 230 -11.45 -4.57 -3.25
N SER A 231 -11.85 -5.12 -2.10
CA SER A 231 -11.65 -4.53 -0.77
C SER A 231 -11.36 -5.63 0.26
N PRO A 232 -10.43 -5.41 1.22
CA PRO A 232 -9.60 -4.22 1.39
C PRO A 232 -8.48 -4.18 0.34
N ALA A 233 -7.89 -2.99 0.13
CA ALA A 233 -6.69 -2.86 -0.68
C ALA A 233 -5.46 -3.12 0.22
N PRO A 234 -4.63 -4.15 -0.04
CA PRO A 234 -3.46 -4.46 0.79
C PRO A 234 -2.47 -3.30 0.95
N ALA A 235 -2.40 -2.41 -0.04
CA ALA A 235 -1.52 -1.24 -0.02
C ALA A 235 -1.98 -0.15 0.98
N ALA A 236 -3.24 -0.19 1.45
CA ALA A 236 -3.75 0.69 2.49
C ALA A 236 -3.35 0.20 3.89
N THR A 237 -2.03 0.18 4.16
CA THR A 237 -1.52 -0.14 5.50
C THR A 237 -1.94 0.92 6.52
N ALA A 238 -1.87 0.59 7.81
CA ALA A 238 -2.21 1.55 8.88
C ALA A 238 -1.38 2.84 8.80
N GLU A 239 -0.12 2.76 8.35
CA GLU A 239 0.74 3.90 8.14
C GLU A 239 0.29 4.76 6.95
N VAL A 240 0.03 4.13 5.80
CA VAL A 240 -0.49 4.82 4.61
C VAL A 240 -1.81 5.51 4.93
N GLU A 241 -2.70 4.82 5.64
CA GLU A 241 -3.98 5.37 6.09
C GLU A 241 -3.80 6.60 6.98
N ALA A 242 -2.89 6.55 7.96
CA ALA A 242 -2.60 7.67 8.83
C ALA A 242 -2.04 8.88 8.04
N GLN A 243 -1.21 8.64 7.03
CA GLN A 243 -0.71 9.68 6.14
C GLN A 243 -1.85 10.29 5.30
N ILE A 244 -2.74 9.48 4.74
CA ILE A 244 -3.90 9.97 3.97
C ILE A 244 -4.80 10.83 4.87
N MET A 245 -5.10 10.37 6.08
CA MET A 245 -5.96 11.10 7.01
C MET A 245 -5.36 12.44 7.43
N SER A 246 -4.06 12.46 7.77
CA SER A 246 -3.39 13.66 8.29
C SER A 246 -2.97 14.66 7.22
N ARG A 247 -2.57 14.20 6.03
CA ARG A 247 -2.00 15.06 4.97
C ARG A 247 -3.00 15.41 3.86
N ILE A 248 -4.10 14.65 3.72
CA ILE A 248 -5.06 14.83 2.63
C ILE A 248 -6.46 15.11 3.18
N VAL A 249 -7.03 14.19 3.96
CA VAL A 249 -8.45 14.29 4.38
C VAL A 249 -8.65 15.42 5.39
N ALA A 250 -7.91 15.44 6.50
CA ALA A 250 -8.09 16.44 7.55
C ALA A 250 -7.83 17.89 7.08
N PRO A 251 -6.76 18.19 6.30
CA PRO A 251 -6.56 19.54 5.76
C PRO A 251 -7.66 19.95 4.78
N THR A 252 -8.17 19.02 3.96
CA THR A 252 -9.30 19.30 3.06
C THR A 252 -10.54 19.71 3.85
N LEU A 253 -10.91 18.98 4.90
CA LEU A 253 -12.06 19.30 5.75
C LEU A 253 -11.89 20.65 6.46
N ALA A 254 -10.69 20.94 6.96
CA ALA A 254 -10.38 22.21 7.60
C ALA A 254 -10.58 23.38 6.62
N ALA A 255 -10.00 23.28 5.42
CA ALA A 255 -10.13 24.28 4.37
C ALA A 255 -11.59 24.50 3.95
N MET A 256 -12.35 23.41 3.76
CA MET A 256 -13.76 23.48 3.41
C MET A 256 -14.59 24.18 4.49
N ARG A 257 -14.28 23.93 5.77
CA ARG A 257 -14.93 24.62 6.89
C ARG A 257 -14.56 26.11 6.95
N GLU A 258 -13.31 26.47 6.72
CA GLU A 258 -12.85 27.88 6.68
C GLU A 258 -13.57 28.67 5.58
N MET A 259 -13.87 28.03 4.45
CA MET A 259 -14.66 28.63 3.36
C MET A 259 -16.18 28.66 3.61
N GLY A 260 -16.65 28.22 4.78
CA GLY A 260 -18.09 28.15 5.10
C GLY A 260 -18.83 27.03 4.36
N ALA A 261 -18.11 26.04 3.83
CA ALA A 261 -18.65 24.91 3.07
C ALA A 261 -18.28 23.56 3.71
N PRO A 262 -18.62 23.31 4.99
CA PRO A 262 -18.23 22.08 5.70
C PRO A 262 -18.72 20.84 4.94
N PHE A 263 -17.84 19.83 4.84
CA PHE A 263 -18.11 18.63 4.06
C PHE A 263 -18.78 17.54 4.92
N SER A 264 -19.97 17.10 4.51
CA SER A 264 -20.73 16.01 5.14
C SER A 264 -21.09 14.95 4.11
N GLY A 265 -20.97 13.66 4.45
CA GLY A 265 -21.21 12.55 3.53
C GLY A 265 -19.97 11.66 3.38
N VAL A 266 -19.76 11.06 2.21
CA VAL A 266 -18.54 10.27 1.92
C VAL A 266 -17.58 11.10 1.12
N LEU A 267 -16.37 11.27 1.63
CA LEU A 267 -15.24 11.75 0.86
C LEU A 267 -14.47 10.55 0.32
N PHE A 268 -14.47 10.40 -0.99
CA PHE A 268 -13.66 9.42 -1.70
C PHE A 268 -12.43 10.14 -2.26
N ALA A 269 -11.26 9.81 -1.74
CA ALA A 269 -9.97 10.19 -2.31
C ALA A 269 -9.46 9.11 -3.27
N GLY A 270 -9.33 9.45 -4.56
CA GLY A 270 -8.54 8.67 -5.51
C GLY A 270 -7.07 9.05 -5.36
N LEU A 271 -6.21 8.07 -5.09
CA LEU A 271 -4.82 8.30 -4.69
C LEU A 271 -3.85 7.52 -5.56
N MET A 272 -2.64 8.06 -5.71
CA MET A 272 -1.46 7.34 -6.18
C MET A 272 -0.49 7.17 -5.01
N LEU A 273 -0.10 5.93 -4.71
CA LEU A 273 0.95 5.63 -3.73
C LEU A 273 2.31 5.71 -4.42
N THR A 274 2.96 6.86 -4.27
CA THR A 274 4.26 7.16 -4.88
C THR A 274 5.41 6.84 -3.91
N ARG A 275 6.66 6.97 -4.36
CA ARG A 275 7.84 6.85 -3.50
C ARG A 275 7.86 7.89 -2.36
N ASP A 276 7.22 9.04 -2.55
CA ASP A 276 7.13 10.13 -1.57
C ASP A 276 5.87 10.03 -0.67
N GLY A 277 5.13 8.94 -0.79
CA GLY A 277 3.87 8.69 -0.08
C GLY A 277 2.62 8.93 -0.94
N PRO A 278 1.43 8.97 -0.31
CA PRO A 278 0.16 9.12 -1.01
C PRO A 278 0.01 10.54 -1.58
N LYS A 279 -0.27 10.64 -2.88
CA LYS A 279 -0.65 11.87 -3.58
C LYS A 279 -2.09 11.76 -4.09
N LEU A 280 -2.86 12.84 -3.93
CA LEU A 280 -4.23 12.94 -4.42
C LEU A 280 -4.28 13.04 -5.95
N ILE A 281 -5.06 12.17 -6.60
CA ILE A 281 -5.41 12.24 -8.02
C ILE A 281 -6.66 13.09 -8.19
N GLU A 282 -7.71 12.78 -7.43
CA GLU A 282 -9.00 13.46 -7.46
C GLU A 282 -9.83 13.16 -6.20
N PHE A 283 -10.79 14.03 -5.91
CA PHE A 283 -11.86 13.73 -4.96
C PHE A 283 -13.15 13.38 -5.71
N ASN A 284 -13.89 12.44 -5.12
CA ASN A 284 -15.29 12.21 -5.39
C ASN A 284 -16.04 12.46 -4.06
N VAL A 285 -17.22 13.08 -4.12
CA VAL A 285 -17.98 13.54 -2.95
C VAL A 285 -19.14 12.62 -2.58
N ARG A 286 -19.09 11.41 -3.12
CA ARG A 286 -20.07 10.35 -2.96
C ARG A 286 -19.36 9.00 -2.99
N PHE A 287 -20.10 7.95 -2.73
CA PHE A 287 -19.62 6.58 -2.83
C PHE A 287 -19.10 6.23 -4.26
N GLY A 288 -18.06 5.39 -4.34
CA GLY A 288 -17.49 4.90 -5.61
C GLY A 288 -18.39 3.86 -6.29
N ASP A 289 -18.22 3.64 -7.58
CA ASP A 289 -18.91 2.59 -8.32
C ASP A 289 -17.91 2.04 -9.35
N PRO A 290 -17.34 0.82 -9.18
CA PRO A 290 -17.89 -0.29 -8.40
C PRO A 290 -17.31 -0.50 -6.98
N GLU A 291 -16.56 0.45 -6.40
CA GLU A 291 -15.91 0.24 -5.09
C GLU A 291 -16.92 -0.02 -3.97
N THR A 292 -18.10 0.60 -4.02
CA THR A 292 -19.14 0.43 -3.00
C THR A 292 -19.65 -1.01 -2.94
N GLN A 293 -19.78 -1.65 -4.10
CA GLN A 293 -20.15 -3.05 -4.22
C GLN A 293 -19.09 -3.96 -3.59
N ALA A 294 -17.81 -3.58 -3.64
CA ALA A 294 -16.73 -4.33 -2.97
C ALA A 294 -16.61 -4.00 -1.47
N MET A 295 -16.97 -2.80 -1.03
CA MET A 295 -16.80 -2.39 0.38
C MET A 295 -17.97 -2.83 1.26
N LEU A 296 -19.21 -2.54 0.87
CA LEU A 296 -20.37 -2.68 1.74
C LEU A 296 -20.72 -4.12 2.16
N PRO A 297 -20.49 -5.16 1.33
CA PRO A 297 -20.72 -6.54 1.78
C PRO A 297 -19.87 -6.94 2.99
N ARG A 298 -18.73 -6.27 3.20
CA ARG A 298 -17.85 -6.49 4.34
C ARG A 298 -18.26 -5.70 5.59
N LEU A 299 -19.11 -4.67 5.47
CA LEU A 299 -19.49 -3.83 6.60
C LEU A 299 -20.35 -4.63 7.59
N GLU A 300 -19.91 -4.66 8.86
CA GLU A 300 -20.62 -5.36 9.95
C GLU A 300 -21.49 -4.41 10.77
N ASP A 301 -21.10 -3.14 10.87
CA ASP A 301 -21.87 -2.13 11.59
C ASP A 301 -23.03 -1.58 10.74
N ASP A 302 -24.01 -0.98 11.41
CA ASP A 302 -25.20 -0.44 10.74
C ASP A 302 -24.89 0.81 9.91
N LEU A 303 -25.00 0.68 8.57
CA LEU A 303 -24.79 1.77 7.62
C LEU A 303 -25.77 2.92 7.82
N LEU A 304 -27.04 2.64 8.13
CA LEU A 304 -28.06 3.66 8.31
C LEU A 304 -27.72 4.55 9.51
N GLU A 305 -27.27 3.94 10.60
CA GLU A 305 -26.85 4.67 11.80
C GLU A 305 -25.62 5.54 11.55
N LEU A 306 -24.64 5.04 10.79
CA LEU A 306 -23.46 5.83 10.40
C LEU A 306 -23.84 7.03 9.51
N MET A 307 -24.71 6.82 8.52
CA MET A 307 -25.17 7.88 7.63
C MET A 307 -26.00 8.93 8.37
N ARG A 308 -26.88 8.50 9.28
CA ARG A 308 -27.67 9.38 10.14
C ARG A 308 -26.77 10.21 11.06
N ALA A 309 -25.78 9.57 11.69
CA ALA A 309 -24.82 10.24 12.56
C ALA A 309 -23.99 11.29 11.81
N ALA A 310 -23.55 10.98 10.58
CA ALA A 310 -22.87 11.93 9.71
C ALA A 310 -23.75 13.13 9.35
N ALA A 311 -25.00 12.90 8.93
CA ALA A 311 -25.95 13.96 8.60
C ALA A 311 -26.28 14.87 9.80
N ALA A 312 -26.15 14.35 11.04
CA ALA A 312 -26.41 15.07 12.28
C ALA A 312 -25.16 15.72 12.91
N GLY A 313 -23.97 15.62 12.31
CA GLY A 313 -22.75 16.18 12.91
C GLY A 313 -22.21 15.38 14.11
N ALA A 314 -22.58 14.11 14.22
CA ALA A 314 -22.45 13.32 15.45
C ALA A 314 -21.78 11.95 15.23
N LEU A 315 -20.76 11.86 14.35
CA LEU A 315 -20.08 10.59 14.11
C LEU A 315 -19.51 9.96 15.40
N PRO A 316 -19.51 8.63 15.53
CA PRO A 316 -18.84 7.98 16.64
C PRO A 316 -17.32 8.23 16.57
N THR A 317 -16.65 8.15 17.71
CA THR A 317 -15.17 8.19 17.78
C THR A 317 -14.55 6.87 17.36
N ARG A 318 -15.25 5.74 17.55
CA ARG A 318 -14.78 4.42 17.12
C ARG A 318 -14.94 4.23 15.61
N ARG A 319 -14.02 3.47 15.03
CA ARG A 319 -14.09 3.06 13.61
C ARG A 319 -15.26 2.09 13.38
N PRO A 320 -15.84 2.08 12.17
CA PRO A 320 -16.78 1.05 11.77
C PRO A 320 -16.07 -0.30 11.67
N ARG A 321 -16.76 -1.37 12.05
CA ARG A 321 -16.23 -2.74 11.92
C ARG A 321 -16.52 -3.30 10.54
N PHE A 322 -15.50 -3.93 9.98
CA PHE A 322 -15.56 -4.64 8.71
C PHE A 322 -15.04 -6.06 8.91
N SER A 323 -15.66 -7.00 8.21
CA SER A 323 -15.19 -8.37 8.11
C SER A 323 -13.76 -8.38 7.52
N PRO A 324 -12.86 -9.23 8.03
CA PRO A 324 -11.51 -9.36 7.49
C PRO A 324 -11.50 -10.03 6.10
N ARG A 325 -12.60 -10.69 5.72
CA ARG A 325 -12.77 -11.31 4.40
C ARG A 325 -12.62 -10.29 3.27
N VAL A 326 -12.09 -10.75 2.15
CA VAL A 326 -11.99 -9.99 0.90
C VAL A 326 -13.32 -10.04 0.18
N ALA A 327 -13.75 -8.91 -0.37
CA ALA A 327 -14.82 -8.83 -1.34
C ALA A 327 -14.27 -8.36 -2.69
N LEU A 328 -14.65 -9.04 -3.76
CA LEU A 328 -14.23 -8.72 -5.12
C LEU A 328 -15.44 -8.64 -6.03
N THR A 329 -15.55 -7.54 -6.76
CA THR A 329 -16.64 -7.22 -7.67
C THR A 329 -16.15 -7.20 -9.11
N VAL A 330 -16.81 -7.98 -9.97
CA VAL A 330 -16.63 -7.94 -11.43
C VAL A 330 -17.84 -7.25 -12.06
N VAL A 331 -17.60 -6.27 -12.92
CA VAL A 331 -18.66 -5.59 -13.69
C VAL A 331 -18.91 -6.31 -15.00
N LEU A 332 -20.17 -6.66 -15.28
CA LEU A 332 -20.62 -7.01 -16.64
C LEU A 332 -21.11 -5.73 -17.34
N ALA A 333 -20.47 -5.40 -18.44
CA ALA A 333 -20.79 -4.26 -19.30
C ALA A 333 -21.40 -4.72 -20.62
N ALA A 334 -22.20 -3.88 -21.24
CA ALA A 334 -22.76 -4.12 -22.56
C ALA A 334 -21.68 -3.92 -23.64
N ARG A 335 -21.61 -4.82 -24.63
CA ARG A 335 -20.71 -4.65 -25.79
C ARG A 335 -20.82 -3.24 -26.36
N GLY A 336 -19.67 -2.64 -26.68
CA GLY A 336 -19.57 -1.26 -27.15
C GLY A 336 -19.28 -0.23 -26.05
N TYR A 337 -19.45 -0.57 -24.77
CA TYR A 337 -18.93 0.24 -23.66
C TYR A 337 -17.39 0.33 -23.69
N PRO A 338 -16.77 1.50 -23.42
CA PRO A 338 -17.34 2.77 -22.94
C PRO A 338 -17.84 3.73 -24.03
N GLY A 339 -17.84 3.31 -25.30
CA GLY A 339 -18.42 4.06 -26.42
C GLY A 339 -19.95 4.00 -26.43
N THR A 340 -20.53 3.46 -27.51
CA THR A 340 -21.99 3.30 -27.64
C THR A 340 -22.39 1.88 -27.24
N PRO A 341 -22.94 1.65 -26.04
CA PRO A 341 -23.30 0.31 -25.57
C PRO A 341 -24.56 -0.23 -26.26
N LEU A 342 -24.58 -1.54 -26.50
CA LEU A 342 -25.77 -2.24 -26.98
C LEU A 342 -26.80 -2.43 -25.86
N THR A 343 -27.97 -1.80 -25.99
CA THR A 343 -29.07 -1.90 -25.01
C THR A 343 -30.24 -2.73 -25.53
N GLY A 344 -31.12 -3.18 -24.63
CA GLY A 344 -32.33 -3.94 -24.97
C GLY A 344 -32.12 -5.45 -25.12
N THR A 345 -30.91 -5.93 -24.88
CA THR A 345 -30.55 -7.36 -24.94
C THR A 345 -30.98 -8.07 -23.66
N GLU A 346 -31.44 -9.32 -23.78
CA GLU A 346 -31.99 -10.09 -22.68
C GLU A 346 -30.91 -10.69 -21.78
N ILE A 347 -31.14 -10.65 -20.47
CA ILE A 347 -30.26 -11.19 -19.43
C ILE A 347 -31.00 -12.33 -18.72
N ARG A 348 -30.35 -13.49 -18.62
CA ARG A 348 -30.91 -14.71 -18.01
C ARG A 348 -29.94 -15.29 -16.97
N GLY A 349 -30.45 -16.17 -16.10
CA GLY A 349 -29.61 -16.94 -15.18
C GLY A 349 -29.13 -16.20 -13.94
N LEU A 350 -29.75 -15.06 -13.60
CA LEU A 350 -29.43 -14.30 -12.37
C LEU A 350 -29.68 -15.12 -11.11
N GLU A 351 -30.74 -15.92 -11.10
CA GLU A 351 -31.09 -16.78 -9.96
C GLU A 351 -30.02 -17.83 -9.72
N ARG A 352 -29.40 -18.36 -10.79
CA ARG A 352 -28.30 -19.34 -10.69
C ARG A 352 -27.05 -18.69 -10.10
N ALA A 353 -26.72 -17.48 -10.55
CA ALA A 353 -25.58 -16.74 -10.02
C ALA A 353 -25.78 -16.37 -8.54
N GLY A 354 -26.99 -15.89 -8.18
CA GLY A 354 -27.34 -15.53 -6.80
C GLY A 354 -27.47 -16.72 -5.85
N ALA A 355 -27.63 -17.94 -6.36
CA ALA A 355 -27.65 -19.16 -5.54
C ALA A 355 -26.25 -19.65 -5.13
N LEU A 356 -25.18 -19.11 -5.72
CA LEU A 356 -23.81 -19.49 -5.37
C LEU A 356 -23.42 -18.89 -4.01
N GLU A 357 -22.76 -19.70 -3.19
CA GLU A 357 -22.36 -19.30 -1.85
C GLU A 357 -21.42 -18.08 -1.87
N GLY A 358 -21.79 -17.06 -1.09
CA GLY A 358 -20.99 -15.85 -0.94
C GLY A 358 -20.99 -14.94 -2.16
N VAL A 359 -21.86 -15.17 -3.16
CA VAL A 359 -22.03 -14.33 -4.35
C VAL A 359 -23.25 -13.43 -4.20
N VAL A 360 -23.10 -12.16 -4.54
CA VAL A 360 -24.17 -11.15 -4.58
C VAL A 360 -24.15 -10.50 -5.95
N VAL A 361 -25.30 -10.50 -6.63
CA VAL A 361 -25.47 -9.81 -7.91
C VAL A 361 -26.21 -8.50 -7.67
N THR A 362 -25.59 -7.39 -8.04
CA THR A 362 -26.22 -6.06 -8.02
C THR A 362 -26.49 -5.58 -9.43
N HIS A 363 -27.66 -5.02 -9.62
CA HIS A 363 -28.08 -4.38 -10.86
C HIS A 363 -27.55 -2.96 -10.95
N ALA A 364 -27.10 -2.57 -12.14
CA ALA A 364 -26.83 -1.19 -12.54
C ALA A 364 -27.80 -0.80 -13.66
N GLY A 365 -27.32 -0.69 -14.91
CA GLY A 365 -28.15 -0.36 -16.07
C GLY A 365 -29.02 -1.52 -16.53
N THR A 366 -30.08 -1.87 -15.80
CA THR A 366 -31.09 -2.88 -16.21
C THR A 366 -32.50 -2.30 -16.19
N ARG A 367 -33.39 -2.87 -17.01
CA ARG A 367 -34.83 -2.57 -16.99
C ARG A 367 -35.65 -3.85 -17.13
N ARG A 368 -36.87 -3.85 -16.62
CA ARG A 368 -37.84 -4.93 -16.87
C ARG A 368 -38.68 -4.64 -18.11
N ASP A 369 -39.00 -5.71 -18.84
CA ASP A 369 -39.99 -5.73 -19.92
C ASP A 369 -40.86 -6.99 -19.74
N GLY A 370 -41.97 -6.83 -19.00
CA GLY A 370 -42.74 -7.95 -18.46
C GLY A 370 -41.88 -8.83 -17.55
N ALA A 371 -41.81 -10.13 -17.86
CA ALA A 371 -40.95 -11.08 -17.15
C ALA A 371 -39.47 -10.97 -17.51
N ARG A 372 -39.12 -10.34 -18.64
CA ARG A 372 -37.75 -10.27 -19.14
C ARG A 372 -36.97 -9.18 -18.43
N LEU A 373 -35.69 -9.45 -18.17
CA LEU A 373 -34.73 -8.45 -17.75
C LEU A 373 -33.84 -8.08 -18.94
N LEU A 374 -33.71 -6.77 -19.21
CA LEU A 374 -32.98 -6.25 -20.34
C LEU A 374 -31.84 -5.33 -19.88
N ALA A 375 -30.74 -5.34 -20.62
CA ALA A 375 -29.67 -4.35 -20.49
C ALA A 375 -30.18 -2.95 -20.89
N ALA A 376 -29.85 -1.93 -20.10
CA ALA A 376 -30.32 -0.56 -20.24
C ALA A 376 -29.25 0.50 -19.94
N GLY A 377 -27.97 0.12 -19.95
CA GLY A 377 -26.86 1.03 -19.71
C GLY A 377 -25.52 0.44 -20.13
N GLY A 378 -24.45 1.23 -19.95
CA GLY A 378 -23.09 0.78 -20.26
C GLY A 378 -22.60 -0.32 -19.31
N ARG A 379 -22.64 -0.05 -18.00
CA ARG A 379 -22.43 -1.05 -16.95
C ARG A 379 -23.79 -1.57 -16.49
N VAL A 380 -23.96 -2.89 -16.47
CA VAL A 380 -25.29 -3.51 -16.42
C VAL A 380 -25.48 -4.31 -15.13
N LEU A 381 -24.52 -5.16 -14.77
CA LEU A 381 -24.54 -5.94 -13.53
C LEU A 381 -23.17 -5.89 -12.85
N ASN A 382 -23.16 -6.13 -11.55
CA ASN A 382 -21.94 -6.39 -10.81
C ASN A 382 -22.09 -7.69 -10.02
N VAL A 383 -21.15 -8.61 -10.20
CA VAL A 383 -21.08 -9.87 -9.48
C VAL A 383 -20.01 -9.73 -8.42
N THR A 384 -20.41 -9.75 -7.16
CA THR A 384 -19.49 -9.61 -6.01
C THR A 384 -19.41 -10.92 -5.26
N ALA A 385 -18.20 -11.35 -4.92
CA ALA A 385 -18.01 -12.51 -4.06
C ALA A 385 -17.18 -12.18 -2.82
N LEU A 386 -17.51 -12.84 -1.70
CA LEU A 386 -16.76 -12.77 -0.45
C LEU A 386 -16.00 -14.07 -0.20
N ALA A 387 -14.75 -13.95 0.20
CA ALA A 387 -13.90 -15.08 0.61
C ALA A 387 -12.79 -14.63 1.56
N ASP A 388 -12.04 -15.58 2.10
CA ASP A 388 -10.92 -15.28 3.01
C ASP A 388 -9.70 -14.70 2.27
N THR A 389 -9.60 -14.92 0.96
CA THR A 389 -8.46 -14.50 0.13
C THR A 389 -8.93 -13.83 -1.17
N VAL A 390 -8.04 -13.04 -1.80
CA VAL A 390 -8.31 -12.38 -3.07
C VAL A 390 -8.50 -13.42 -4.17
N SER A 391 -7.66 -14.46 -4.22
CA SER A 391 -7.76 -15.49 -5.26
C SER A 391 -9.08 -16.27 -5.19
N GLU A 392 -9.55 -16.58 -3.98
CA GLU A 392 -10.81 -17.29 -3.80
C GLU A 392 -12.03 -16.39 -4.09
N ALA A 393 -11.98 -15.12 -3.67
CA ALA A 393 -13.03 -14.15 -4.02
C ALA A 393 -13.11 -13.95 -5.54
N GLN A 394 -11.95 -13.86 -6.21
CA GLN A 394 -11.85 -13.78 -7.67
C GLN A 394 -12.50 -15.00 -8.34
N ARG A 395 -12.12 -16.22 -7.92
CA ARG A 395 -12.67 -17.47 -8.46
C ARG A 395 -14.19 -17.56 -8.31
N ARG A 396 -14.72 -17.21 -7.13
CA ARG A 396 -16.17 -17.22 -6.85
C ARG A 396 -16.91 -16.16 -7.66
N ALA A 397 -16.37 -14.95 -7.76
CA ALA A 397 -16.98 -13.89 -8.55
C ALA A 397 -17.09 -14.32 -10.02
N TYR A 398 -16.03 -14.90 -10.60
CA TYR A 398 -16.07 -15.41 -11.97
C TYR A 398 -17.02 -16.60 -12.16
N ALA A 399 -17.12 -17.50 -11.18
CA ALA A 399 -18.14 -18.55 -11.22
C ALA A 399 -19.57 -17.97 -11.27
N GLY A 400 -19.81 -16.87 -10.54
CA GLY A 400 -21.07 -16.13 -10.61
C GLY A 400 -21.29 -15.44 -11.96
N VAL A 401 -20.25 -14.87 -12.55
CA VAL A 401 -20.30 -14.30 -13.91
C VAL A 401 -20.68 -15.39 -14.93
N ASP A 402 -20.03 -16.55 -14.87
CA ASP A 402 -20.22 -17.63 -15.84
C ASP A 402 -21.59 -18.33 -15.70
N ALA A 403 -22.28 -18.16 -14.56
CA ALA A 403 -23.65 -18.62 -14.37
C ALA A 403 -24.71 -17.73 -15.05
N ILE A 404 -24.35 -16.50 -15.41
CA ILE A 404 -25.22 -15.53 -16.08
C ILE A 404 -25.17 -15.77 -17.59
N ASP A 405 -26.35 -15.91 -18.20
CA ASP A 405 -26.50 -16.05 -19.65
C ASP A 405 -26.88 -14.69 -20.24
N TRP A 406 -25.87 -14.00 -20.77
CA TRP A 406 -26.01 -12.73 -21.48
C TRP A 406 -24.93 -12.59 -22.56
N PRO A 407 -25.16 -13.11 -23.79
CA PRO A 407 -24.17 -13.12 -24.86
C PRO A 407 -23.68 -11.75 -25.29
N GLU A 408 -24.49 -10.69 -25.13
CA GLU A 408 -24.12 -9.32 -25.48
C GLU A 408 -23.40 -8.57 -24.35
N GLY A 409 -23.17 -9.24 -23.22
CA GLY A 409 -22.33 -8.76 -22.14
C GLY A 409 -20.86 -9.12 -22.32
N PHE A 410 -19.98 -8.38 -21.65
CA PHE A 410 -18.58 -8.74 -21.46
C PHE A 410 -18.09 -8.25 -20.09
N CYS A 411 -16.97 -8.81 -19.63
CA CYS A 411 -16.24 -8.36 -18.45
C CYS A 411 -14.74 -8.61 -18.67
N ARG A 412 -13.91 -8.01 -17.80
CA ARG A 412 -12.49 -8.37 -17.68
C ARG A 412 -12.34 -9.69 -16.93
N ARG A 413 -11.39 -10.55 -17.31
CA ARG A 413 -11.06 -11.81 -16.60
C ARG A 413 -9.88 -11.72 -15.64
N ASP A 414 -9.37 -10.51 -15.38
CA ASP A 414 -8.20 -10.24 -14.54
C ASP A 414 -8.46 -9.31 -13.34
N ILE A 415 -9.71 -9.10 -12.91
CA ILE A 415 -9.99 -8.20 -11.77
C ILE A 415 -9.29 -8.73 -10.51
N GLY A 416 -8.44 -7.89 -9.89
CA GLY A 416 -7.66 -8.27 -8.70
C GLY A 416 -6.38 -9.05 -8.99
N TRP A 417 -5.94 -9.17 -10.26
CA TRP A 417 -4.80 -9.98 -10.67
C TRP A 417 -3.49 -9.65 -9.93
N ARG A 418 -3.17 -8.36 -9.70
CA ARG A 418 -1.95 -7.95 -8.98
C ARG A 418 -1.98 -8.38 -7.51
N ALA A 419 -3.13 -8.22 -6.86
CA ALA A 419 -3.31 -8.65 -5.48
C ALA A 419 -3.29 -10.18 -5.34
N ALA A 420 -3.95 -10.90 -6.26
CA ALA A 420 -3.88 -12.36 -6.31
C ALA A 420 -2.45 -12.87 -6.61
N ALA A 421 -1.69 -12.17 -7.46
CA ALA A 421 -0.28 -12.49 -7.72
C ALA A 421 0.59 -12.28 -6.48
N ARG A 422 0.40 -11.18 -5.74
CA ARG A 422 1.10 -10.94 -4.45
C ARG A 422 0.71 -11.95 -3.39
N GLU A 423 -0.56 -12.33 -3.32
CA GLU A 423 -1.04 -13.39 -2.43
C GLU A 423 -0.38 -14.72 -2.76
N ARG A 424 -0.31 -15.10 -4.05
CA ARG A 424 0.42 -16.29 -4.49
C ARG A 424 1.90 -16.19 -4.18
N ALA A 425 2.54 -15.05 -4.44
CA ALA A 425 3.94 -14.82 -4.09
C ALA A 425 4.20 -14.85 -2.57
N GLY A 426 3.21 -14.49 -1.75
CA GLY A 426 3.25 -14.59 -0.28
C GLY A 426 2.82 -15.95 0.27
N ALA A 427 2.07 -16.75 -0.50
CA ALA A 427 1.65 -18.11 -0.20
C ALA A 427 2.68 -19.15 -0.66
N ASP A 428 3.46 -18.83 -1.70
CA ASP A 428 4.71 -19.48 -2.09
C ASP A 428 5.81 -19.06 -1.11
N LYS A 429 5.55 -19.24 0.18
CA LYS A 429 6.56 -18.98 1.18
C LYS A 429 7.78 -19.82 0.85
N ILE A 430 8.93 -19.18 0.92
CA ILE A 430 10.18 -19.76 0.48
C ILE A 430 10.68 -20.68 1.59
N THR A 431 10.69 -22.00 1.38
CA THR A 431 11.38 -22.92 2.30
C THR A 431 12.89 -22.78 2.09
N PRO A 432 13.65 -22.24 3.07
CA PRO A 432 15.09 -22.18 2.95
C PRO A 432 15.66 -23.60 3.18
N ALA A 433 16.30 -24.19 2.18
CA ALA A 433 17.04 -25.44 2.32
C ALA A 433 18.46 -25.18 2.83
N LEU A 434 18.57 -24.70 4.08
CA LEU A 434 19.84 -24.37 4.73
C LEU A 434 20.16 -25.35 5.85
N ALA A 435 21.45 -25.64 6.04
CA ALA A 435 21.95 -26.41 7.18
C ALA A 435 23.33 -25.87 7.60
N GLY A 436 23.70 -26.01 8.87
CA GLY A 436 25.02 -25.62 9.37
C GLY A 436 25.17 -24.10 9.50
N VAL A 437 26.31 -23.55 9.06
CA VAL A 437 26.61 -22.11 9.19
C VAL A 437 25.62 -21.22 8.42
N PRO A 438 25.23 -21.51 7.17
CA PRO A 438 24.21 -20.73 6.45
C PRO A 438 22.87 -20.57 7.21
N GLU A 439 22.42 -21.59 7.95
CA GLU A 439 21.15 -21.52 8.70
C GLU A 439 21.15 -20.40 9.76
N THR A 440 22.32 -19.99 10.25
CA THR A 440 22.45 -18.89 11.22
C THR A 440 21.91 -17.56 10.68
N MET A 441 21.86 -17.35 9.36
CA MET A 441 21.28 -16.15 8.76
C MET A 441 19.78 -16.00 9.09
N LEU A 442 19.06 -17.12 9.26
CA LEU A 442 17.65 -17.13 9.68
C LEU A 442 17.49 -16.77 11.16
N TRP A 443 18.43 -17.19 12.00
CA TRP A 443 18.45 -16.81 13.42
C TRP A 443 18.70 -15.32 13.60
N THR A 444 19.66 -14.75 12.85
CA THR A 444 19.92 -13.31 12.88
C THR A 444 18.74 -12.52 12.33
N LEU A 445 18.09 -13.00 11.27
CA LEU A 445 16.87 -12.41 10.71
C LEU A 445 15.73 -12.40 11.72
N HIS A 446 15.49 -13.52 12.42
CA HIS A 446 14.44 -13.61 13.44
C HIS A 446 14.61 -12.58 14.56
N ASN A 447 15.83 -12.47 15.08
CA ASN A 447 16.14 -11.51 16.14
C ASN A 447 16.00 -10.05 15.67
N ARG A 448 16.43 -9.72 14.45
CA ARG A 448 16.26 -8.38 13.87
C ARG A 448 14.80 -8.06 13.57
N ALA A 449 14.04 -9.00 13.02
CA ALA A 449 12.62 -8.83 12.70
C ALA A 449 11.77 -8.68 13.96
N GLY A 450 12.03 -9.49 14.99
CA GLY A 450 11.40 -9.36 16.30
C GLY A 450 11.55 -7.96 16.89
N GLU A 451 12.69 -7.33 16.64
CA GLU A 451 12.94 -5.97 17.09
C GLU A 451 12.30 -4.90 16.19
N ALA A 452 12.36 -5.07 14.87
CA ALA A 452 11.78 -4.14 13.90
C ALA A 452 10.24 -4.08 13.97
N MET A 453 9.57 -5.16 14.40
CA MET A 453 8.12 -5.18 14.62
C MET A 453 7.67 -4.32 15.81
N ARG A 454 8.58 -3.94 16.70
CA ARG A 454 8.24 -3.18 17.90
C ARG A 454 8.21 -1.68 17.62
N SER A 455 7.22 -0.99 18.18
CA SER A 455 7.14 0.47 18.12
C SER A 455 8.34 1.14 18.79
N ASP A 456 8.88 0.55 19.86
CA ASP A 456 10.08 0.99 20.59
C ASP A 456 11.37 0.27 20.16
N GLY A 457 11.38 -0.39 19.00
CA GLY A 457 12.51 -1.06 18.34
C GLY A 457 13.81 -0.23 18.28
N VAL A 458 14.96 -0.78 18.69
CA VAL A 458 16.28 -0.16 18.44
C VAL A 458 16.67 -0.18 16.96
N LEU A 459 16.05 -1.08 16.19
CA LEU A 459 16.23 -1.20 14.75
C LEU A 459 14.89 -0.95 14.05
N LYS A 460 14.88 -0.08 13.03
CA LYS A 460 13.74 0.14 12.15
C LYS A 460 14.13 -0.33 10.76
N ASP A 461 13.50 -1.40 10.30
CA ASP A 461 13.94 -2.08 9.09
C ASP A 461 12.77 -2.75 8.36
N ALA A 462 12.21 -2.02 7.39
CA ALA A 462 11.11 -2.52 6.58
C ALA A 462 11.53 -3.73 5.72
N LYS A 463 12.77 -3.73 5.21
CA LYS A 463 13.27 -4.80 4.32
C LYS A 463 13.48 -6.10 5.10
N THR A 464 13.98 -6.03 6.33
CA THR A 464 14.03 -7.20 7.24
C THR A 464 12.63 -7.78 7.47
N LEU A 465 11.61 -6.96 7.69
CA LEU A 465 10.24 -7.44 7.91
C LEU A 465 9.63 -8.08 6.65
N GLU A 466 9.94 -7.55 5.48
CA GLU A 466 9.56 -8.13 4.19
C GLU A 466 10.13 -9.55 4.05
N ILE A 467 11.46 -9.70 4.20
CA ILE A 467 12.17 -10.99 4.09
C ILE A 467 11.65 -11.98 5.13
N TYR A 468 11.53 -11.54 6.39
CA TYR A 468 11.07 -12.38 7.50
C TYR A 468 9.69 -12.98 7.26
N ARG A 469 8.75 -12.19 6.70
CA ARG A 469 7.39 -12.63 6.41
C ARG A 469 7.28 -13.52 5.18
N ALA A 470 8.22 -13.41 4.24
CA ALA A 470 8.19 -14.14 2.98
C ALA A 470 8.82 -15.55 3.06
N LEU A 471 9.58 -15.85 4.11
CA LEU A 471 10.19 -17.16 4.34
C LEU A 471 9.24 -18.12 5.07
N ASP A 472 9.15 -19.37 4.63
CA ASP A 472 8.46 -20.45 5.35
C ASP A 472 9.42 -21.11 6.33
N TYR A 473 9.53 -20.54 7.52
CA TYR A 473 10.40 -21.07 8.55
C TYR A 473 9.75 -20.90 9.92
N ASP A 474 9.72 -21.97 10.71
CA ASP A 474 9.24 -21.93 12.10
C ASP A 474 10.31 -21.32 13.01
N TYR A 475 10.42 -20.00 12.96
CA TYR A 475 11.46 -19.28 13.69
C TYR A 475 11.38 -19.46 15.21
N GLU A 476 10.18 -19.37 15.79
CA GLU A 476 10.03 -19.52 17.25
C GLU A 476 10.23 -20.97 17.68
N GLY A 477 9.77 -21.95 16.89
CA GLY A 477 10.05 -23.36 17.15
C GLY A 477 11.52 -23.73 16.97
N ALA A 478 12.25 -23.07 16.06
CA ALA A 478 13.68 -23.28 15.88
C ALA A 478 14.53 -22.58 16.95
N PHE A 479 14.30 -21.27 17.15
CA PHE A 479 15.20 -20.38 17.86
C PHE A 479 14.67 -19.90 19.23
N GLY A 480 13.40 -20.15 19.55
CA GLY A 480 12.73 -19.54 20.68
C GLY A 480 12.36 -18.06 20.43
N PRO A 481 11.94 -17.32 21.46
CA PRO A 481 11.56 -15.91 21.32
C PRO A 481 12.72 -15.02 20.85
N ALA A 482 12.44 -14.11 19.93
CA ALA A 482 13.42 -13.15 19.42
C ALA A 482 14.06 -12.32 20.54
N THR A 483 15.38 -12.13 20.45
CA THR A 483 16.18 -11.33 21.38
C THR A 483 16.77 -10.11 20.67
N PRO A 484 16.97 -8.97 21.38
CA PRO A 484 17.46 -7.73 20.76
C PRO A 484 18.95 -7.78 20.37
N SER A 485 19.66 -8.88 20.65
CA SER A 485 21.11 -9.02 20.51
C SER A 485 21.63 -8.68 19.11
N HIS A 486 21.05 -9.32 18.08
CA HIS A 486 21.45 -9.13 16.69
C HIS A 486 20.98 -7.80 16.11
N ALA A 487 19.87 -7.24 16.63
CA ALA A 487 19.41 -5.91 16.24
C ALA A 487 20.33 -4.81 16.79
N ALA A 488 20.78 -4.92 18.04
CA ALA A 488 21.78 -4.02 18.62
C ALA A 488 23.13 -4.12 17.88
N ARG A 489 23.53 -5.33 17.49
CA ARG A 489 24.71 -5.54 16.63
C ARG A 489 24.56 -4.81 15.30
N ALA A 490 23.45 -5.01 14.60
CA ALA A 490 23.19 -4.39 13.31
C ALA A 490 23.19 -2.86 13.41
N ALA A 491 22.59 -2.29 14.45
CA ALA A 491 22.57 -0.85 14.69
C ALA A 491 23.97 -0.26 14.91
N PHE A 492 24.89 -0.99 15.55
CA PHE A 492 26.28 -0.57 15.70
C PHE A 492 27.01 -0.55 14.35
N PHE A 493 26.90 -1.63 13.58
CA PHE A 493 27.49 -1.67 12.23
C PHE A 493 26.91 -0.57 11.34
N ASP A 494 25.62 -0.25 11.47
CA ASP A 494 25.02 0.89 10.77
C ASP A 494 25.69 2.23 11.11
N GLU A 495 26.04 2.46 12.38
CA GLU A 495 26.71 3.68 12.83
C GLU A 495 28.09 3.83 12.19
N GLU A 496 28.86 2.73 12.19
CA GLU A 496 30.19 2.67 11.59
C GLU A 496 30.15 2.89 10.06
N LEU A 497 29.21 2.24 9.37
CA LEU A 497 29.01 2.40 7.93
C LEU A 497 28.55 3.81 7.58
N ARG A 498 27.67 4.43 8.38
CA ARG A 498 27.29 5.85 8.20
C ARG A 498 28.49 6.77 8.37
N GLY A 499 29.34 6.52 9.37
CA GLY A 499 30.57 7.29 9.58
C GLY A 499 31.50 7.23 8.36
N PHE A 500 31.72 6.03 7.83
CA PHE A 500 32.51 5.84 6.61
C PHE A 500 31.89 6.55 5.40
N LEU A 501 30.60 6.33 5.12
CA LEU A 501 29.90 6.90 3.97
C LEU A 501 29.77 8.43 4.04
N ALA A 502 29.73 9.01 5.24
CA ALA A 502 29.76 10.46 5.41
C ALA A 502 31.09 11.08 4.93
N THR A 503 32.20 10.34 5.07
CA THR A 503 33.53 10.76 4.61
C THR A 503 33.85 10.33 3.18
N HIS A 504 33.28 9.20 2.74
CA HIS A 504 33.54 8.58 1.44
C HIS A 504 32.20 8.14 0.81
N PRO A 505 31.41 9.09 0.27
CA PRO A 505 30.08 8.80 -0.26
C PRO A 505 30.10 7.84 -1.45
N ASP A 506 31.19 7.82 -2.20
CA ASP A 506 31.50 6.89 -3.28
C ASP A 506 32.48 5.80 -2.83
N GLY A 507 32.54 5.46 -1.53
CA GLY A 507 33.37 4.37 -1.03
C GLY A 507 32.92 2.98 -1.51
N VAL A 508 33.74 1.97 -1.26
CA VAL A 508 33.40 0.55 -1.47
C VAL A 508 33.16 -0.12 -0.13
N ILE A 509 31.99 -0.74 0.05
CA ILE A 509 31.65 -1.52 1.23
C ILE A 509 31.65 -3.00 0.85
N VAL A 510 32.52 -3.79 1.48
CA VAL A 510 32.59 -5.23 1.29
C VAL A 510 32.02 -5.94 2.51
N ASN A 511 30.92 -6.68 2.35
CA ASN A 511 30.29 -7.44 3.42
C ASN A 511 30.61 -8.93 3.25
N LEU A 512 31.44 -9.46 4.15
CA LEU A 512 31.80 -10.87 4.20
C LEU A 512 30.80 -11.63 5.08
N GLY A 513 30.10 -12.61 4.50
CA GLY A 513 29.10 -13.42 5.20
C GLY A 513 27.84 -12.63 5.59
N GLU A 514 27.38 -11.73 4.71
CA GLU A 514 26.26 -10.82 5.00
C GLU A 514 24.92 -11.55 5.25
N GLY A 515 24.71 -12.72 4.65
CA GLY A 515 23.46 -13.44 4.71
C GLY A 515 22.25 -12.59 4.28
N LEU A 516 21.28 -12.43 5.18
CA LEU A 516 20.07 -11.62 4.97
C LEU A 516 20.15 -10.23 5.60
N GLU A 517 21.35 -9.71 5.88
CA GLU A 517 21.50 -8.31 6.28
C GLU A 517 21.01 -7.34 5.18
N THR A 518 20.56 -6.18 5.61
CA THR A 518 19.83 -5.13 4.91
C THR A 518 20.45 -3.73 5.18
N HIS A 519 21.76 -3.66 5.52
CA HIS A 519 22.50 -2.46 5.94
C HIS A 519 22.30 -1.34 4.92
N ARG A 520 22.47 -1.66 3.63
CA ARG A 520 22.27 -0.76 2.48
C ARG A 520 20.94 0.00 2.54
N TYR A 521 19.85 -0.66 2.98
CA TYR A 521 18.52 -0.07 3.08
C TYR A 521 18.33 0.82 4.32
N ARG A 522 19.24 0.76 5.30
CA ARG A 522 19.18 1.53 6.55
C ARG A 522 20.22 2.65 6.67
N VAL A 523 21.35 2.53 5.96
CA VAL A 523 22.45 3.52 6.01
C VAL A 523 22.51 4.43 4.78
N GLY A 524 21.89 4.04 3.66
CA GLY A 524 21.93 4.81 2.41
C GLY A 524 23.23 4.58 1.63
N GLY A 525 23.73 5.63 0.97
CA GLY A 525 24.93 5.58 0.11
C GLY A 525 24.61 5.17 -1.33
N ALA A 526 23.81 5.99 -2.02
CA ALA A 526 23.39 5.73 -3.40
C ALA A 526 24.59 5.60 -4.38
N ASP A 527 25.68 6.32 -4.11
CA ASP A 527 26.88 6.34 -4.95
C ASP A 527 27.93 5.29 -4.53
N ALA A 528 27.75 4.67 -3.37
CA ALA A 528 28.67 3.67 -2.85
C ALA A 528 28.52 2.33 -3.60
N LEU A 529 29.63 1.61 -3.76
CA LEU A 529 29.62 0.26 -4.29
C LEU A 529 29.53 -0.73 -3.13
N TRP A 530 28.48 -1.54 -3.10
CA TRP A 530 28.29 -2.59 -2.12
C TRP A 530 28.66 -3.94 -2.73
N ILE A 531 29.50 -4.71 -2.06
CA ILE A 531 29.94 -6.02 -2.50
C ILE A 531 29.62 -7.03 -1.39
N THR A 532 28.66 -7.90 -1.62
CA THR A 532 28.34 -9.02 -0.74
C THR A 532 29.15 -10.24 -1.16
N VAL A 533 29.94 -10.81 -0.26
CA VAL A 533 30.65 -12.08 -0.48
C VAL A 533 30.10 -13.11 0.50
N ASP A 534 29.45 -14.15 -0.02
CA ASP A 534 28.85 -15.19 0.82
C ASP A 534 28.81 -16.54 0.08
N LEU A 535 28.59 -17.61 0.82
CA LEU A 535 28.46 -18.95 0.27
C LEU A 535 27.34 -18.99 -0.79
N PRO A 536 27.48 -19.82 -1.85
CA PRO A 536 26.51 -19.88 -2.94
C PRO A 536 25.05 -20.07 -2.50
N GLU A 537 24.82 -20.91 -1.48
CA GLU A 537 23.50 -21.14 -0.90
C GLU A 537 22.93 -19.91 -0.18
N SER A 538 23.78 -19.12 0.50
CA SER A 538 23.39 -17.86 1.15
C SER A 538 23.02 -16.81 0.11
N ILE A 539 23.84 -16.64 -0.93
CA ILE A 539 23.58 -15.72 -2.05
C ILE A 539 22.28 -16.12 -2.76
N ALA A 540 22.08 -17.40 -3.06
CA ALA A 540 20.88 -17.87 -3.73
C ALA A 540 19.60 -17.52 -2.97
N ILE A 541 19.60 -17.56 -1.64
CA ILE A 541 18.44 -17.15 -0.82
C ILE A 541 18.34 -15.63 -0.76
N ARG A 542 19.45 -14.92 -0.58
CA ARG A 542 19.50 -13.45 -0.56
C ARG A 542 18.90 -12.86 -1.84
N GLU A 543 19.28 -13.39 -3.00
CA GLU A 543 18.85 -12.91 -4.32
C GLU A 543 17.35 -13.08 -4.58
N ARG A 544 16.65 -13.90 -3.79
CA ARG A 544 15.19 -13.97 -3.83
C ARG A 544 14.52 -12.70 -3.30
N PHE A 545 15.25 -11.88 -2.55
CA PHE A 545 14.72 -10.69 -1.89
C PHE A 545 15.49 -9.41 -2.21
N ILE A 546 16.80 -9.52 -2.40
CA ILE A 546 17.72 -8.42 -2.67
C ILE A 546 18.43 -8.81 -3.96
N ALA A 547 18.01 -8.26 -5.10
CA ALA A 547 18.67 -8.53 -6.37
C ALA A 547 19.98 -7.72 -6.47
N PRO A 548 21.03 -8.25 -7.12
CA PRO A 548 22.20 -7.46 -7.43
C PRO A 548 21.85 -6.34 -8.43
N ASP A 549 22.60 -5.25 -8.37
CA ASP A 549 22.50 -4.10 -9.28
C ASP A 549 23.88 -3.50 -9.55
N ASP A 550 23.96 -2.45 -10.38
CA ASP A 550 25.22 -1.81 -10.77
C ASP A 550 26.04 -1.27 -9.58
N HIS A 551 25.39 -1.06 -8.44
CA HIS A 551 25.97 -0.60 -7.19
C HIS A 551 25.92 -1.65 -6.08
N HIS A 552 25.38 -2.85 -6.32
CA HIS A 552 25.28 -3.96 -5.37
C HIS A 552 25.68 -5.27 -6.03
N LEU A 553 26.94 -5.62 -5.90
CA LEU A 553 27.47 -6.87 -6.44
C LEU A 553 27.31 -7.99 -5.42
N HIS A 554 26.89 -9.16 -5.90
CA HIS A 554 26.84 -10.39 -5.13
C HIS A 554 27.87 -11.38 -5.68
N ILE A 555 28.72 -11.89 -4.79
CA ILE A 555 29.80 -12.82 -5.11
C ILE A 555 29.56 -14.12 -4.34
N ALA A 556 29.07 -15.12 -5.06
CA ALA A 556 28.78 -16.46 -4.55
C ALA A 556 30.05 -17.29 -4.37
N MET A 557 30.79 -17.08 -3.28
CA MET A 557 31.96 -17.86 -2.88
C MET A 557 32.27 -17.71 -1.38
N SER A 558 33.11 -18.60 -0.86
CA SER A 558 33.63 -18.46 0.51
C SER A 558 34.40 -17.15 0.67
N ALA A 559 34.25 -16.48 1.82
CA ALA A 559 35.06 -15.31 2.19
C ALA A 559 36.57 -15.62 2.24
N LEU A 560 36.94 -16.89 2.38
CA LEU A 560 38.31 -17.37 2.35
C LEU A 560 38.88 -17.49 0.93
N ASP A 561 38.07 -17.36 -0.12
CA ASP A 561 38.54 -17.39 -1.49
C ASP A 561 38.97 -15.99 -1.93
N ARG A 562 40.26 -15.77 -2.18
CA ARG A 562 40.81 -14.44 -2.47
C ARG A 562 40.35 -13.87 -3.82
N ARG A 563 39.68 -14.66 -4.67
CA ARG A 563 39.16 -14.18 -5.97
C ARG A 563 38.14 -13.05 -5.82
N TRP A 564 37.46 -12.93 -4.69
CA TRP A 564 36.56 -11.78 -4.48
C TRP A 564 37.33 -10.45 -4.41
N PHE A 565 38.65 -10.45 -4.12
CA PHE A 565 39.47 -9.24 -4.09
C PHE A 565 39.47 -8.49 -5.43
N ASP A 566 39.30 -9.22 -6.53
CA ASP A 566 39.31 -8.67 -7.89
C ASP A 566 38.06 -7.85 -8.20
N ALA A 567 36.98 -8.03 -7.43
CA ALA A 567 35.76 -7.24 -7.57
C ALA A 567 35.83 -5.86 -6.91
N VAL A 568 36.84 -5.62 -6.06
CA VAL A 568 37.03 -4.33 -5.41
C VAL A 568 37.81 -3.40 -6.36
N PRO A 569 37.20 -2.30 -6.85
CA PRO A 569 37.86 -1.39 -7.76
C PRO A 569 39.04 -0.67 -7.07
N PRO A 570 40.18 -0.51 -7.76
CA PRO A 570 41.33 0.18 -7.18
C PRO A 570 41.06 1.68 -7.00
N GLY A 571 41.74 2.30 -6.03
CA GLY A 571 41.74 3.76 -5.85
C GLY A 571 40.52 4.35 -5.13
N ARG A 572 39.54 3.52 -4.73
CA ARG A 572 38.42 3.94 -3.87
C ARG A 572 38.67 3.54 -2.42
N PRO A 573 38.29 4.36 -1.43
CA PRO A 573 38.31 3.98 -0.01
C PRO A 573 37.47 2.72 0.22
N VAL A 574 37.98 1.79 1.02
CA VAL A 574 37.34 0.49 1.27
C VAL A 574 36.98 0.33 2.74
N TYR A 575 35.75 -0.11 2.99
CA TYR A 575 35.28 -0.51 4.31
C TYR A 575 34.80 -1.97 4.26
N ILE A 576 35.42 -2.84 5.04
CA ILE A 576 35.13 -4.26 5.06
C ILE A 576 34.37 -4.60 6.34
N THR A 577 33.29 -5.37 6.23
CA THR A 577 32.55 -5.90 7.38
C THR A 577 32.59 -7.44 7.37
N ALA A 578 32.67 -8.04 8.55
CA ALA A 578 32.48 -9.48 8.74
C ALA A 578 31.58 -9.72 9.97
N GLN A 579 30.28 -9.50 9.78
CA GLN A 579 29.30 -9.58 10.86
C GLN A 579 28.80 -11.02 11.02
N GLY A 580 29.11 -11.65 12.15
CA GLY A 580 28.68 -13.02 12.46
C GLY A 580 29.38 -14.09 11.62
N LEU A 581 30.59 -13.83 11.12
CA LEU A 581 31.31 -14.75 10.23
C LEU A 581 32.55 -15.38 10.90
N LEU A 582 33.51 -14.57 11.35
CA LEU A 582 34.87 -15.05 11.65
C LEU A 582 34.93 -16.10 12.76
N MET A 583 34.00 -16.06 13.71
CA MET A 583 33.93 -17.03 14.81
C MET A 583 33.67 -18.46 14.34
N TYR A 584 33.16 -18.67 13.12
CA TYR A 584 32.91 -19.98 12.53
C TYR A 584 34.11 -20.53 11.72
N LEU A 585 35.10 -19.68 11.44
CA LEU A 585 36.24 -20.04 10.60
C LEU A 585 37.44 -20.51 11.46
N PRO A 586 38.31 -21.39 10.91
CA PRO A 586 39.53 -21.78 11.60
C PRO A 586 40.43 -20.57 11.93
N PRO A 587 41.01 -20.47 13.14
CA PRO A 587 41.78 -19.29 13.56
C PRO A 587 42.93 -18.91 12.61
N GLN A 588 43.64 -19.91 12.08
CA GLN A 588 44.74 -19.72 11.16
C GLN A 588 44.29 -19.17 9.80
N GLU A 589 43.08 -19.53 9.36
CA GLU A 589 42.50 -19.03 8.12
C GLU A 589 42.00 -17.60 8.29
N VAL A 590 41.46 -17.25 9.47
CA VAL A 590 41.09 -15.87 9.83
C VAL A 590 42.31 -14.95 9.82
N ALA A 591 43.40 -15.37 10.49
CA ALA A 591 44.63 -14.60 10.53
C ALA A 591 45.22 -14.40 9.12
N SER A 592 45.22 -15.46 8.30
CA SER A 592 45.68 -15.40 6.91
C SER A 592 44.79 -14.50 6.04
N LEU A 593 43.46 -14.58 6.18
CA LEU A 593 42.54 -13.72 5.43
C LEU A 593 42.77 -12.25 5.74
N ILE A 594 42.93 -11.91 7.02
CA ILE A 594 43.15 -10.53 7.44
C ILE A 594 44.50 -9.99 6.96
N ALA A 595 45.56 -10.79 7.04
CA ALA A 595 46.87 -10.40 6.50
C ALA A 595 46.80 -10.12 4.99
N ASP A 596 46.11 -10.98 4.23
CA ASP A 596 45.96 -10.80 2.78
C ASP A 596 45.08 -9.57 2.44
N MET A 597 44.01 -9.33 3.22
CA MET A 597 43.18 -8.13 3.07
C MET A 597 43.97 -6.85 3.38
N ALA A 598 44.78 -6.85 4.44
CA ALA A 598 45.62 -5.71 4.78
C ALA A 598 46.66 -5.42 3.69
N GLN A 599 47.26 -6.46 3.11
CA GLN A 599 48.18 -6.30 1.99
C GLN A 599 47.47 -5.79 0.72
N ARG A 600 46.25 -6.25 0.45
CA ARG A 600 45.51 -5.91 -0.76
C ARG A 600 44.83 -4.54 -0.71
N PHE A 601 44.35 -4.15 0.48
CA PHE A 601 43.55 -2.95 0.72
C PHE A 601 44.20 -2.06 1.79
N PRO A 602 45.39 -1.49 1.51
CA PRO A 602 46.08 -0.63 2.47
C PRO A 602 45.21 0.58 2.84
N GLY A 603 45.17 0.94 4.12
CA GLY A 603 44.33 2.01 4.66
C GLY A 603 42.82 1.68 4.76
N ALA A 604 42.38 0.47 4.42
CA ALA A 604 40.98 0.08 4.60
C ALA A 604 40.63 -0.09 6.08
N SER A 605 39.35 0.16 6.41
CA SER A 605 38.79 -0.15 7.73
C SER A 605 38.11 -1.52 7.69
N PHE A 606 38.29 -2.31 8.75
CA PHE A 606 37.71 -3.64 8.89
C PHE A 606 36.94 -3.78 10.21
N CYS A 607 35.64 -4.07 10.13
CA CYS A 607 34.75 -4.16 11.29
C CYS A 607 34.13 -5.55 11.43
N PHE A 608 34.23 -6.16 12.60
CA PHE A 608 33.77 -7.53 12.85
C PHE A 608 33.47 -7.78 14.33
N ASP A 609 32.69 -8.81 14.65
CA ASP A 609 32.33 -9.19 16.02
C ASP A 609 33.05 -10.45 16.51
N HIS A 610 33.26 -10.48 17.83
CA HIS A 610 33.90 -11.58 18.54
C HIS A 610 32.96 -12.22 19.56
N VAL A 611 33.14 -13.51 19.75
CA VAL A 611 32.50 -14.27 20.83
C VAL A 611 33.49 -14.53 21.97
N PRO A 612 33.03 -14.48 23.23
CA PRO A 612 33.87 -14.78 24.39
C PRO A 612 34.18 -16.28 24.48
N ARG A 613 35.29 -16.64 25.15
CA ARG A 613 35.76 -18.04 25.25
C ARG A 613 34.71 -19.00 25.80
N TRP A 614 33.89 -18.54 26.75
CA TRP A 614 32.85 -19.39 27.33
C TRP A 614 31.77 -19.76 26.31
N LEU A 615 31.42 -18.86 25.40
CA LEU A 615 30.42 -19.11 24.37
C LEU A 615 30.99 -20.06 23.31
N SER A 616 32.23 -19.83 22.85
CA SER A 616 32.95 -20.77 21.99
C SER A 616 32.96 -22.18 22.60
N LYS A 617 33.35 -22.32 23.88
CA LYS A 617 33.30 -23.60 24.60
C LYS A 617 31.92 -24.24 24.60
N GLN A 618 30.86 -23.48 24.87
CA GLN A 618 29.49 -24.00 24.84
C GLN A 618 29.08 -24.49 23.45
N THR A 619 29.44 -23.76 22.38
CA THR A 619 29.12 -24.19 21.01
C THR A 619 29.84 -25.50 20.64
N LEU A 620 31.08 -25.69 21.08
CA LEU A 620 31.83 -26.95 20.91
C LEU A 620 31.21 -28.12 21.69
N GLU A 621 30.46 -27.83 22.75
CA GLU A 621 29.70 -28.81 23.54
C GLU A 621 28.26 -29.00 23.01
N GLY A 622 27.89 -28.38 21.88
CA GLY A 622 26.57 -28.52 21.25
C GLY A 622 25.50 -27.60 21.82
N TYR A 623 25.80 -26.30 21.97
CA TYR A 623 24.86 -25.28 22.45
C TYR A 623 23.57 -25.19 21.61
N LYS A 624 22.41 -25.29 22.26
CA LYS A 624 21.08 -25.19 21.66
C LYS A 624 20.26 -24.05 22.28
N PRO A 625 20.05 -22.93 21.57
CA PRO A 625 19.24 -21.81 22.07
C PRO A 625 17.73 -22.10 21.97
N GLY A 626 17.32 -23.07 21.15
CA GLY A 626 15.95 -23.53 20.99
C GLY A 626 15.89 -25.05 20.79
N PRO A 627 14.69 -25.64 20.74
CA PRO A 627 14.54 -27.11 20.72
C PRO A 627 15.04 -27.74 19.41
N ASN A 628 14.95 -27.00 18.29
CA ASN A 628 15.23 -27.54 16.95
C ASN A 628 16.46 -26.92 16.27
N PHE A 629 17.27 -26.13 16.99
CA PHE A 629 18.48 -25.51 16.43
C PHE A 629 19.71 -25.76 17.31
N THR A 630 20.82 -26.16 16.69
CA THR A 630 22.13 -26.28 17.34
C THR A 630 23.07 -25.25 16.74
N VAL A 631 23.63 -24.39 17.57
CA VAL A 631 24.58 -23.36 17.09
C VAL A 631 25.82 -24.05 16.51
N PRO A 632 26.23 -23.72 15.28
CA PRO A 632 27.44 -24.29 14.70
C PRO A 632 28.68 -24.00 15.56
N HIS A 633 29.67 -24.89 15.48
CA HIS A 633 30.89 -24.76 16.27
C HIS A 633 31.59 -23.43 15.98
N MET A 634 31.89 -22.70 17.05
CA MET A 634 32.77 -21.54 16.99
C MET A 634 34.14 -21.96 17.53
N PRO A 635 35.10 -22.38 16.68
CA PRO A 635 36.34 -23.03 17.12
C PRO A 635 37.25 -22.16 17.99
N TRP A 636 36.98 -20.86 18.08
CA TRP A 636 37.72 -19.94 18.92
C TRP A 636 36.84 -18.82 19.45
N GLY A 637 37.33 -18.18 20.51
CA GLY A 637 36.75 -16.99 21.10
C GLY A 637 37.82 -16.24 21.87
N LEU A 638 37.64 -14.94 22.02
CA LEU A 638 38.55 -14.06 22.75
C LEU A 638 37.74 -13.33 23.82
N ASN A 639 38.24 -13.35 25.05
CA ASN A 639 37.75 -12.45 26.07
C ASN A 639 38.26 -11.04 25.76
N ARG A 640 37.61 -10.02 26.34
CA ARG A 640 37.87 -8.63 25.95
C ARG A 640 39.34 -8.23 26.00
N SER A 641 40.04 -8.59 27.08
CA SER A 641 41.47 -8.23 27.26
C SER A 641 42.41 -8.89 26.25
N GLU A 642 41.96 -9.96 25.58
CA GLU A 642 42.76 -10.74 24.62
C GLU A 642 42.63 -10.20 23.19
N ILE A 643 41.60 -9.40 22.89
CA ILE A 643 41.29 -8.96 21.53
C ILE A 643 42.41 -8.11 20.94
N ALA A 644 42.73 -6.97 21.57
CA ALA A 644 43.73 -6.06 21.01
C ALA A 644 45.14 -6.67 20.92
N PRO A 645 45.64 -7.41 21.93
CA PRO A 645 46.91 -8.13 21.80
C PRO A 645 46.91 -9.14 20.64
N ALA A 646 45.89 -9.98 20.53
CA ALA A 646 45.84 -11.01 19.48
C ALA A 646 45.79 -10.41 18.07
N LEU A 647 45.08 -9.28 17.89
CA LEU A 647 44.98 -8.61 16.59
C LEU A 647 46.25 -7.84 16.23
N ARG A 648 46.98 -7.26 17.20
CA ARG A 648 48.26 -6.60 16.92
C ARG A 648 49.35 -7.59 16.50
N ASP A 649 49.24 -8.85 16.93
CA ASP A 649 50.12 -9.92 16.48
C ASP A 649 49.83 -10.36 15.02
N TRP A 650 48.71 -9.92 14.43
CA TRP A 650 48.40 -10.18 13.03
C TRP A 650 49.04 -9.13 12.13
N ALA A 651 49.67 -9.59 11.06
CA ALA A 651 50.36 -8.72 10.12
C ALA A 651 49.37 -7.74 9.45
N GLY A 652 49.76 -6.47 9.36
CA GLY A 652 49.01 -5.47 8.59
C GLY A 652 47.98 -4.65 9.38
N ILE A 653 47.85 -4.82 10.70
CA ILE A 653 46.92 -4.03 11.53
C ILE A 653 47.66 -2.86 12.20
N GLU A 654 47.21 -1.63 11.94
CA GLU A 654 47.78 -0.41 12.52
C GLU A 654 47.10 -0.04 13.85
N GLN A 655 45.76 -0.04 13.84
CA GLN A 655 44.94 0.41 14.96
C GLN A 655 43.85 -0.61 15.26
N VAL A 656 43.52 -0.77 16.54
CA VAL A 656 42.46 -1.65 17.02
C VAL A 656 41.62 -0.90 18.04
N GLU A 657 40.32 -0.80 17.77
CA GLU A 657 39.33 -0.21 18.67
C GLU A 657 38.21 -1.21 18.93
N THR A 658 37.91 -1.47 20.22
CA THR A 658 36.93 -2.47 20.64
C THR A 658 35.77 -1.83 21.37
N PHE A 659 34.57 -2.13 20.91
CA PHE A 659 33.30 -1.59 21.36
C PHE A 659 32.47 -2.65 22.09
N ASP A 660 31.73 -2.18 23.10
CA ASP A 660 30.79 -2.99 23.86
C ASP A 660 29.47 -3.20 23.11
N TYR A 661 28.91 -4.41 23.20
CA TYR A 661 27.50 -4.61 22.89
C TYR A 661 26.63 -3.86 23.88
N ARG A 662 26.07 -2.74 23.44
CA ARG A 662 25.15 -1.94 24.25
C ARG A 662 23.72 -2.46 24.11
N LEU A 663 23.33 -3.39 24.97
CA LEU A 663 21.95 -3.87 25.04
C LEU A 663 21.11 -2.94 25.92
N TYR A 664 20.32 -2.06 25.31
CA TYR A 664 19.43 -1.16 26.05
C TYR A 664 17.98 -1.62 25.92
N ARG A 665 17.31 -1.89 27.07
CA ARG A 665 15.85 -1.68 27.29
C ARG A 665 15.43 -1.85 28.76
N GLY A 666 14.56 -0.96 29.25
CA GLY A 666 13.82 -1.10 30.52
C GLY A 666 14.71 -1.22 31.77
N TRP A 667 14.11 -1.62 32.89
CA TRP A 667 14.84 -1.80 34.16
C TRP A 667 15.97 -2.84 34.06
N ARG A 668 15.79 -3.87 33.21
CA ARG A 668 16.84 -4.87 32.91
C ARG A 668 18.02 -4.29 32.13
N GLY A 669 17.80 -3.35 31.22
CA GLY A 669 18.83 -2.62 30.50
C GLY A 669 19.59 -1.63 31.39
N LEU A 670 18.95 -1.05 32.41
CA LEU A 670 19.63 -0.26 33.44
C LEU A 670 20.56 -1.13 34.29
N ILE A 671 20.07 -2.28 34.74
CA ILE A 671 20.87 -3.25 35.51
C ILE A 671 22.00 -3.84 34.66
N PHE A 672 21.71 -4.27 33.44
CA PHE A 672 22.70 -4.82 32.51
C PHE A 672 23.72 -3.77 32.08
N GLY A 673 23.30 -2.53 31.86
CA GLY A 673 24.18 -1.40 31.56
C GLY A 673 25.14 -1.08 32.71
N TRP A 674 24.70 -1.26 33.96
CA TRP A 674 25.57 -1.12 35.13
C TRP A 674 26.49 -2.34 35.33
N LEU A 675 25.95 -3.56 35.20
CA LEU A 675 26.73 -4.80 35.34
C LEU A 675 27.78 -4.96 34.24
N SER A 676 27.49 -4.54 33.01
CA SER A 676 28.43 -4.61 31.88
C SER A 676 29.62 -3.65 32.03
N GLN A 677 29.57 -2.69 32.96
CA GLN A 677 30.72 -1.86 33.32
C GLN A 677 31.66 -2.53 34.34
N LEU A 678 31.22 -3.61 35.01
CA LEU A 678 32.07 -4.34 35.95
C LEU A 678 33.15 -5.10 35.16
N PRO A 679 34.45 -4.95 35.50
CA PRO A 679 35.54 -5.53 34.73
C PRO A 679 35.39 -7.03 34.45
N PHE A 680 34.95 -7.82 35.45
CA PHE A 680 34.78 -9.27 35.30
C PHE A 680 33.64 -9.66 34.34
N ALA A 681 32.57 -8.86 34.29
CA ALA A 681 31.41 -9.12 33.44
C ALA A 681 31.72 -8.66 32.02
N ARG A 682 32.29 -7.46 31.88
CA ARG A 682 32.75 -6.88 30.62
C ARG A 682 33.74 -7.78 29.88
N GLU A 683 34.60 -8.48 30.62
CA GLU A 683 35.57 -9.43 30.06
C GLU A 683 34.92 -10.61 29.33
N ARG A 684 33.67 -10.94 29.68
CA ARG A 684 32.94 -12.12 29.20
C ARG A 684 31.81 -11.78 28.24
N LEU A 685 31.66 -10.53 27.82
CA LEU A 685 30.64 -10.13 26.86
C LEU A 685 31.15 -10.23 25.43
N PRO A 686 30.27 -10.48 24.44
CA PRO A 686 30.58 -10.23 23.04
C PRO A 686 31.05 -8.80 22.81
N ALA A 687 31.91 -8.60 21.82
CA ALA A 687 32.47 -7.29 21.48
C ALA A 687 32.52 -7.11 19.95
N ILE A 688 32.50 -5.86 19.50
CA ILE A 688 32.70 -5.50 18.10
C ILE A 688 34.04 -4.78 18.01
N THR A 689 34.83 -5.08 16.99
CA THR A 689 36.15 -4.49 16.79
C THR A 689 36.23 -3.83 15.43
N ARG A 690 36.75 -2.60 15.41
CA ARG A 690 37.23 -1.93 14.22
C ARG A 690 38.75 -1.99 14.18
N ALA A 691 39.31 -2.46 13.09
CA ALA A 691 40.72 -2.45 12.79
C ALA A 691 41.00 -1.56 11.57
N ALA A 692 42.12 -0.85 11.58
CA ALA A 692 42.63 -0.13 10.39
C ALA A 692 43.84 -0.89 9.83
N PHE A 693 43.86 -1.09 8.52
CA PHE A 693 44.99 -1.72 7.83
C PHE A 693 46.10 -0.71 7.54
N LEU A 694 47.36 -1.18 7.66
CA LEU A 694 48.60 -0.44 7.41
C LEU A 694 48.72 0.08 5.97
#